data_AF-A0AAV2LJZ1-F1
#
_entry.id   AF-A0AAV2LJZ1-F1
#
_cell.length_a   1.000
_cell.length_b   1.000
_cell.length_c   1.000
_cell.angle_alpha   90.00
_cell.angle_beta   90.00
_cell.angle_gamma   90.00
#
_symmetry.space_group_name_H-M   'P 1'
#
loop_
_entity.id
_entity.type
_entity.pdbx_description
1 polymer ?
#
loop_
_entity_poly.entity_id
_entity_poly.type
_entity_poly.pdbx_seq_one_letter_code
_entity_poly.pdbx_strand_id
1 'polypeptide(L)'
;MKDREMIYLSVVALVVSLCVVPLTAEVSYTSNFQKHRALKMDEALLTVNNELTTDVVVTWSSQECYQCLYQNLGVVKAAPSPGRPTSSEFIVNTQHRLLMMVNGTSAKQLCNMIAFHFGEHGNYSLWIKNLNNSSVADCSIVTDTGPVNSFIPLIIAFVVLAGVALIFAVGKTVLGLETMRRVFFQLTGSMETERLINSELGSPGRTVTTVADNILPPPPSPSKRLRSLDTFRGLSLVIMVFVNYGGGRYWFFRHSSWNGLTVADLVFPWFVFIMGTSIALSINMLLRSGSTRSSLLKKVLGRTVLLFVIGVIIINPNYCKGPLSWDNLRIPGVLQRLAWSYLVDTWWSPVLDILLYWPSWLCVILLEVAWLCLTFLLPVPDCPTGYLGPGGIGDMGLYPNCTGGAAGYIDRWLLGEKHIFQTPSSRVIYATQTPFDPEGVLGSINSIVMAFLGLQAGKIILHYRDLHTSILSRFLIWGLFLGILSAILTRCSKDQGFIPVNKNLWSLSYVTTLACFAFVLLVLIYYIVDVRKWWSGAPFYYPGMNSMLVYVGHEISRGFVTFPRLLFWRLPCAIPPPHLPHVHLPHGSASPLSTALSPAEPLGLERGAGWDLAIVELFWGKFGERPQPQRLTREAMRNYLKEKDDQTLLILHAKVAQKSYGNEKRFFCPPPCVYLLGSGWQKKQEKMEKEGCTEQEAQPCAFIGIGNSEQEMQQLNLEGKHFCTAKTLYISDSDKRKHFMLSVKMLYGNSANIGVFLSKRIKVISKPSKKKQSLKNADLCIASGTKVALFNRLRSQTVSTRYLHVDGGNFHASSQQWGAFFIHLLDDEESEGEEFAVRDGYVHYGQTVKLVCSVTGMALPRLIIRKVDKQNALLDADDPVSQLHKCAFYLKDTERMYLCLSQERIIQFQAAPCSKEANKEVINDGASWTIISTDKAEYTFFEGMGPVPNPVTPVPVVESLQLNGGGDVAMLELTGQNFSPNLRVWFGDVEADTMYRCGESVLCVVPDISAFREGWRWVRQPVQVPVTLVRNDGIIYSTALTFTYTPEPGPRPHCGAAGAIIRSQSTSSSSPASSSSPSSLGGLGESQGAYSGSDSGMSSGGSTMSLSS
;
A
#
# COMPACT_ATOMS: atom_id res chain seq x y z
N MET A 1 4.89 -10.58 -19.08
CA MET A 1 4.97 -9.25 -18.40
C MET A 1 6.26 -9.10 -17.60
N LYS A 2 6.64 -10.12 -16.82
CA LYS A 2 7.88 -10.17 -16.02
C LYS A 2 9.16 -9.91 -16.84
N ASP A 3 9.20 -10.42 -18.05
CA ASP A 3 10.36 -10.29 -18.98
C ASP A 3 10.51 -8.85 -19.48
N ARG A 4 9.39 -8.12 -19.61
CA ARG A 4 9.38 -6.71 -20.01
C ARG A 4 10.05 -5.84 -18.94
N GLU A 5 9.72 -6.08 -17.67
CA GLU A 5 10.36 -5.41 -16.52
C GLU A 5 11.84 -5.79 -16.40
N MET A 6 12.19 -7.07 -16.61
CA MET A 6 13.57 -7.57 -16.49
C MET A 6 14.47 -7.03 -17.60
N ILE A 7 13.97 -6.95 -18.84
CA ILE A 7 14.67 -6.30 -19.96
C ILE A 7 14.82 -4.80 -19.70
N TYR A 8 13.79 -4.12 -19.16
CA TYR A 8 13.92 -2.71 -18.74
C TYR A 8 15.02 -2.52 -17.70
N LEU A 9 15.08 -3.36 -16.66
CA LEU A 9 16.16 -3.29 -15.65
C LEU A 9 17.54 -3.56 -16.26
N SER A 10 17.64 -4.52 -17.17
CA SER A 10 18.90 -4.91 -17.81
C SER A 10 19.42 -3.84 -18.77
N VAL A 11 18.54 -3.23 -19.57
CA VAL A 11 18.88 -2.11 -20.45
C VAL A 11 19.25 -0.88 -19.63
N VAL A 12 18.54 -0.57 -18.53
CA VAL A 12 18.92 0.52 -17.63
C VAL A 12 20.28 0.25 -16.97
N ALA A 13 20.58 -0.97 -16.52
CA ALA A 13 21.88 -1.31 -15.94
C ALA A 13 23.03 -1.24 -16.96
N LEU A 14 22.79 -1.70 -18.19
CA LEU A 14 23.77 -1.62 -19.29
C LEU A 14 24.04 -0.17 -19.71
N VAL A 15 22.99 0.66 -19.81
CA VAL A 15 23.11 2.07 -20.18
C VAL A 15 23.71 2.92 -19.06
N VAL A 16 23.39 2.66 -17.78
CA VAL A 16 24.09 3.28 -16.65
C VAL A 16 25.58 2.93 -16.69
N SER A 17 25.94 1.69 -17.02
CA SER A 17 27.35 1.31 -17.19
C SER A 17 28.00 2.05 -18.37
N LEU A 18 27.34 2.10 -19.54
CA LEU A 18 27.83 2.78 -20.75
C LEU A 18 27.90 4.31 -20.62
N CYS A 19 27.10 4.94 -19.75
CA CYS A 19 27.17 6.38 -19.48
C CYS A 19 28.10 6.75 -18.33
N VAL A 20 28.36 5.85 -17.37
CA VAL A 20 29.29 6.10 -16.25
C VAL A 20 30.74 5.83 -16.66
N VAL A 21 31.00 4.83 -17.52
CA VAL A 21 32.37 4.49 -17.96
C VAL A 21 33.10 5.67 -18.63
N PRO A 22 32.50 6.45 -19.56
CA PRO A 22 33.17 7.63 -20.14
C PRO A 22 33.48 8.74 -19.13
N LEU A 23 32.73 8.81 -18.02
CA LEU A 23 32.94 9.80 -16.94
C LEU A 23 34.07 9.39 -15.97
N THR A 24 34.63 8.19 -16.11
CA THR A 24 35.85 7.77 -15.39
C THR A 24 37.13 8.05 -16.18
N ALA A 25 37.03 8.50 -17.44
CA ALA A 25 38.15 8.99 -18.23
C ALA A 25 38.28 10.52 -18.07
N GLU A 26 39.40 10.95 -17.50
CA GLU A 26 39.89 12.33 -17.48
C GLU A 26 38.99 13.42 -16.87
N VAL A 27 38.94 13.43 -15.53
CA VAL A 27 39.11 14.71 -14.81
C VAL A 27 40.32 14.58 -13.88
N SER A 28 41.51 14.68 -14.46
CA SER A 28 42.77 14.81 -13.72
C SER A 28 42.81 16.16 -13.01
N TYR A 29 42.25 16.24 -11.80
CA TYR A 29 42.58 17.32 -10.89
C TYR A 29 44.06 17.21 -10.52
N THR A 30 44.90 18.03 -11.17
CA THR A 30 46.30 18.22 -10.81
C THR A 30 46.38 18.88 -9.43
N SER A 31 46.32 18.07 -8.37
CA SER A 31 46.43 18.53 -6.99
C SER A 31 47.88 18.91 -6.64
N ASN A 32 48.32 20.08 -7.11
CA ASN A 32 49.46 20.76 -6.52
C ASN A 32 49.09 21.19 -5.09
N PHE A 33 49.24 20.27 -4.14
CA PHE A 33 49.05 20.52 -2.71
C PHE A 33 50.18 21.40 -2.17
N GLN A 34 50.15 22.70 -2.49
CA GLN A 34 50.73 23.70 -1.61
C GLN A 34 49.90 23.74 -0.32
N LYS A 35 50.58 23.86 0.83
CA LYS A 35 49.98 23.87 2.17
C LYS A 35 49.20 25.17 2.43
N HIS A 36 48.00 25.30 1.86
CA HIS A 36 47.03 26.32 2.26
C HIS A 36 45.93 25.72 3.15
N ARG A 37 45.32 26.56 4.00
CA ARG A 37 44.21 26.17 4.89
C ARG A 37 43.05 25.59 4.05
N ALA A 38 42.43 24.53 4.56
CA ALA A 38 41.21 23.99 3.98
C ALA A 38 40.04 24.97 4.17
N LEU A 39 39.74 25.74 3.13
CA LEU A 39 38.53 26.58 3.03
C LEU A 39 37.28 25.69 3.01
N LYS A 40 36.16 26.19 3.55
CA LYS A 40 34.86 25.51 3.49
C LYS A 40 34.05 25.98 2.28
N MET A 41 32.92 25.32 2.04
CA MET A 41 31.89 25.83 1.12
C MET A 41 31.48 27.25 1.51
N ASP A 42 31.26 28.10 0.51
CA ASP A 42 31.04 29.55 0.62
C ASP A 42 32.21 30.40 1.16
N GLU A 43 33.43 29.86 1.26
CA GLU A 43 34.61 30.62 1.70
C GLU A 43 35.59 30.86 0.53
N ALA A 44 36.20 32.06 0.52
CA ALA A 44 37.33 32.43 -0.33
C ALA A 44 38.46 33.06 0.51
N LEU A 45 39.68 33.05 -0.02
CA LEU A 45 40.84 33.67 0.60
C LEU A 45 41.05 35.07 0.02
N LEU A 46 41.15 36.07 0.90
CA LEU A 46 41.48 37.45 0.57
C LEU A 46 42.79 37.85 1.24
N THR A 47 43.83 38.08 0.45
CA THR A 47 45.13 38.58 0.92
C THR A 47 45.16 40.10 0.73
N VAL A 48 45.22 40.87 1.81
CA VAL A 48 45.33 42.33 1.73
C VAL A 48 46.80 42.74 1.84
N ASN A 49 47.29 43.44 0.82
CA ASN A 49 48.67 43.90 0.69
C ASN A 49 48.74 45.42 0.84
N ASN A 50 49.37 45.89 1.91
CA ASN A 50 49.56 47.31 2.20
C ASN A 50 50.96 47.77 1.80
N GLU A 51 51.06 48.73 0.87
CA GLU A 51 52.33 49.40 0.51
C GLU A 51 52.47 50.78 1.18
N LEU A 52 51.49 51.23 1.97
CA LEU A 52 51.51 52.51 2.66
C LEU A 52 52.37 52.48 3.93
N THR A 53 52.91 53.64 4.30
CA THR A 53 53.66 53.87 5.55
C THR A 53 52.76 54.05 6.78
N THR A 54 51.46 53.78 6.66
CA THR A 54 50.46 53.89 7.73
C THR A 54 49.68 52.58 7.86
N ASP A 55 49.27 52.26 9.09
CA ASP A 55 48.34 51.17 9.35
C ASP A 55 46.98 51.45 8.69
N VAL A 56 46.39 50.40 8.12
CA VAL A 56 45.13 50.46 7.37
C VAL A 56 44.11 49.53 8.00
N VAL A 57 42.90 50.06 8.22
CA VAL A 57 41.75 49.29 8.69
C VAL A 57 40.87 48.96 7.48
N VAL A 58 40.62 47.67 7.27
CA VAL A 58 39.67 47.19 6.26
C VAL A 58 38.35 46.90 6.97
N THR A 59 37.29 47.61 6.59
CA THR A 59 35.93 47.33 7.03
C THR A 59 35.10 46.78 5.88
N TRP A 60 34.06 46.02 6.21
CA TRP A 60 33.23 45.32 5.22
C TRP A 60 31.75 45.31 5.62
N SER A 61 30.88 45.21 4.63
CA SER A 61 29.45 44.94 4.78
C SER A 61 28.97 44.07 3.62
N SER A 62 27.89 43.30 3.81
CA SER A 62 27.27 42.53 2.73
C SER A 62 26.25 43.39 1.99
N GLN A 63 26.20 43.29 0.65
CA GLN A 63 25.16 43.98 -0.14
C GLN A 63 23.73 43.53 0.22
N GLU A 64 23.56 42.34 0.79
CA GLU A 64 22.28 41.84 1.30
C GLU A 64 21.90 42.41 2.68
N CYS A 65 22.81 43.13 3.36
CA CYS A 65 22.59 43.72 4.67
C CYS A 65 22.01 45.13 4.53
N TYR A 66 20.67 45.23 4.51
CA TYR A 66 19.97 46.51 4.35
C TYR A 66 20.34 47.53 5.44
N GLN A 67 20.90 48.68 5.03
CA GLN A 67 21.34 49.79 5.89
C GLN A 67 22.23 49.38 7.07
N CYS A 68 23.11 48.38 6.89
CA CYS A 68 23.94 47.89 7.98
C CYS A 68 25.21 48.72 8.25
N LEU A 69 25.60 48.81 9.53
CA LEU A 69 26.93 49.29 9.93
C LEU A 69 28.05 48.40 9.38
N TYR A 70 29.15 49.02 8.94
CA TYR A 70 30.34 48.32 8.48
C TYR A 70 31.05 47.61 9.64
N GLN A 71 31.36 46.33 9.47
CA GLN A 71 32.10 45.52 10.42
C GLN A 71 33.61 45.61 10.15
N ASN A 72 34.44 45.45 11.18
CA ASN A 72 35.90 45.41 11.02
C ASN A 72 36.34 44.03 10.51
N LEU A 73 37.06 43.97 9.38
CA LEU A 73 37.67 42.73 8.87
C LEU A 73 39.03 42.47 9.53
N GLY A 74 39.80 43.54 9.76
CA GLY A 74 41.11 43.49 10.41
C GLY A 74 41.96 44.73 10.12
N VAL A 75 43.10 44.80 10.80
CA VAL A 75 44.09 45.89 10.66
C VAL A 75 45.34 45.34 9.99
N VAL A 76 45.76 45.97 8.90
CA VAL A 76 46.98 45.65 8.15
C VAL A 76 48.05 46.67 8.52
N LYS A 77 49.19 46.19 9.02
CA LYS A 77 50.29 47.05 9.47
C LYS A 77 50.90 47.84 8.31
N ALA A 78 51.54 48.97 8.61
CA ALA A 78 52.36 49.73 7.68
C ALA A 78 53.51 48.91 7.07
N ALA A 79 53.89 49.24 5.83
CA ALA A 79 55.02 48.62 5.15
C ALA A 79 56.36 49.00 5.83
N PRO A 80 57.27 48.04 6.13
CA PRO A 80 58.52 48.31 6.84
C PRO A 80 59.59 49.01 5.99
N SER A 81 59.47 48.97 4.66
CA SER A 81 60.37 49.63 3.73
C SER A 81 59.67 49.85 2.37
N PRO A 82 60.00 50.92 1.62
CA PRO A 82 59.46 51.13 0.27
C PRO A 82 59.69 49.89 -0.62
N GLY A 83 58.64 49.43 -1.31
CA GLY A 83 58.71 48.25 -2.18
C GLY A 83 58.60 46.89 -1.48
N ARG A 84 58.40 46.82 -0.15
CA ARG A 84 58.11 45.56 0.56
C ARG A 84 56.74 45.64 1.28
N PRO A 85 55.65 45.17 0.65
CA PRO A 85 54.33 45.23 1.25
C PRO A 85 54.21 44.35 2.50
N THR A 86 53.29 44.73 3.39
CA THR A 86 52.79 43.91 4.48
C THR A 86 51.50 43.23 4.06
N SER A 87 51.49 41.89 4.13
CA SER A 87 50.36 41.05 3.73
C SER A 87 49.62 40.48 4.94
N SER A 88 48.30 40.45 4.89
CA SER A 88 47.45 39.74 5.86
C SER A 88 46.32 38.97 5.17
N GLU A 89 46.17 37.70 5.52
CA GLU A 89 45.14 36.80 4.99
C GLU A 89 43.84 36.87 5.80
N PHE A 90 42.72 37.04 5.11
CA PHE A 90 41.37 36.99 5.67
C PHE A 90 40.52 35.95 4.92
N ILE A 91 39.60 35.30 5.62
CA ILE A 91 38.60 34.42 5.01
C ILE A 91 37.33 35.25 4.80
N VAL A 92 36.82 35.29 3.58
CA VAL A 92 35.63 36.07 3.20
C VAL A 92 34.51 35.17 2.68
N ASN A 93 33.26 35.57 2.93
CA ASN A 93 32.07 34.85 2.48
C ASN A 93 31.78 35.14 1.00
N THR A 94 31.51 34.10 0.21
CA THR A 94 31.26 34.18 -1.25
C THR A 94 29.77 34.15 -1.63
N GLN A 95 28.85 34.05 -0.67
CA GLN A 95 27.39 33.99 -0.93
C GLN A 95 26.86 35.25 -1.60
N HIS A 96 27.41 36.41 -1.24
CA HIS A 96 26.89 37.73 -1.59
C HIS A 96 28.04 38.69 -1.90
N ARG A 97 27.78 39.71 -2.72
CA ARG A 97 28.76 40.76 -3.01
C ARG A 97 29.12 41.51 -1.73
N LEU A 98 30.40 41.64 -1.45
CA LEU A 98 30.90 42.38 -0.30
C LEU A 98 31.26 43.81 -0.70
N LEU A 99 30.94 44.74 0.21
CA LEU A 99 31.18 46.17 0.12
C LEU A 99 32.29 46.49 1.11
N MET A 100 33.51 46.72 0.63
CA MET A 100 34.67 46.98 1.49
C MET A 100 35.03 48.47 1.48
N MET A 101 35.40 48.99 2.64
CA MET A 101 35.96 50.33 2.82
C MET A 101 37.33 50.25 3.47
N VAL A 102 38.23 51.13 3.03
CA VAL A 102 39.64 51.11 3.41
C VAL A 102 39.98 52.47 4.00
N ASN A 103 40.22 52.50 5.32
CA ASN A 103 40.47 53.73 6.08
C ASN A 103 41.87 53.69 6.70
N GLY A 104 42.62 54.80 6.60
CA GLY A 104 43.85 54.96 7.36
C GLY A 104 43.54 55.27 8.84
N THR A 105 44.42 54.87 9.75
CA THR A 105 44.24 55.14 11.20
C THR A 105 44.13 56.63 11.55
N SER A 106 44.66 57.53 10.71
CA SER A 106 44.51 59.00 10.82
C SER A 106 43.17 59.54 10.29
N ALA A 107 42.09 58.75 10.36
CA ALA A 107 40.72 59.09 9.92
C ALA A 107 40.53 59.52 8.45
N LYS A 108 41.53 59.34 7.59
CA LYS A 108 41.43 59.63 6.15
C LYS A 108 40.92 58.40 5.41
N GLN A 109 39.78 58.53 4.73
CA GLN A 109 39.24 57.49 3.85
C GLN A 109 40.16 57.37 2.62
N LEU A 110 40.75 56.19 2.41
CA LEU A 110 41.81 55.99 1.42
C LEU A 110 41.25 55.50 0.08
N CYS A 111 40.31 54.55 0.11
CA CYS A 111 39.62 54.03 -1.06
C CYS A 111 38.11 53.98 -0.82
N ASN A 112 37.32 54.32 -1.84
CA ASN A 112 35.86 54.32 -1.73
C ASN A 112 35.28 52.94 -2.06
N MET A 113 34.26 52.55 -1.28
CA MET A 113 33.32 51.42 -1.43
C MET A 113 33.62 50.42 -2.58
N ILE A 114 34.54 49.49 -2.33
CA ILE A 114 34.92 48.45 -3.28
C ILE A 114 33.86 47.33 -3.23
N ALA A 115 33.02 47.28 -4.25
CA ALA A 115 31.96 46.28 -4.37
C ALA A 115 32.43 45.07 -5.19
N PHE A 116 32.82 43.97 -4.54
CA PHE A 116 33.40 42.79 -5.21
C PHE A 116 32.66 41.50 -4.87
N HIS A 117 32.55 40.59 -5.85
CA HIS A 117 31.90 39.29 -5.68
C HIS A 117 32.97 38.19 -5.68
N PHE A 118 33.31 37.69 -4.49
CA PHE A 118 34.21 36.55 -4.34
C PHE A 118 33.51 35.26 -4.80
N GLY A 119 34.24 34.38 -5.47
CA GLY A 119 33.75 33.06 -5.88
C GLY A 119 34.36 31.95 -5.02
N GLU A 120 33.64 30.84 -4.87
CA GLU A 120 34.00 29.72 -3.99
C GLU A 120 35.43 29.20 -4.26
N HIS A 121 36.20 29.06 -3.18
CA HIS A 121 37.60 28.61 -3.19
C HIS A 121 38.57 29.43 -4.06
N GLY A 122 38.18 30.62 -4.52
CA GLY A 122 39.09 31.55 -5.18
C GLY A 122 40.08 32.18 -4.19
N ASN A 123 41.27 32.53 -4.69
CA ASN A 123 42.27 33.32 -3.98
C ASN A 123 42.39 34.68 -4.64
N TYR A 124 42.31 35.73 -3.84
CA TYR A 124 42.22 37.12 -4.30
C TYR A 124 43.20 37.99 -3.52
N SER A 125 43.92 38.88 -4.21
CA SER A 125 44.80 39.86 -3.57
C SER A 125 44.27 41.29 -3.74
N LEU A 126 44.05 41.99 -2.63
CA LEU A 126 43.71 43.42 -2.60
C LEU A 126 44.99 44.21 -2.40
N TRP A 127 45.40 44.96 -3.42
CA TRP A 127 46.59 45.80 -3.41
C TRP A 127 46.24 47.24 -3.12
N ILE A 128 46.85 47.82 -2.07
CA ILE A 128 46.64 49.20 -1.65
C ILE A 128 47.93 49.98 -1.94
N LYS A 129 47.90 50.81 -2.98
CA LYS A 129 49.07 51.53 -3.52
C LYS A 129 48.88 53.04 -3.44
N ASN A 130 49.98 53.79 -3.34
CA ASN A 130 49.93 55.25 -3.32
C ASN A 130 50.10 55.82 -4.75
N LEU A 131 49.16 56.66 -5.21
CA LEU A 131 49.27 57.30 -6.52
C LEU A 131 49.99 58.66 -6.40
N ASN A 132 51.04 58.85 -7.21
CA ASN A 132 51.95 60.01 -7.22
C ASN A 132 51.35 61.34 -6.71
N ASN A 133 51.80 61.76 -5.52
CA ASN A 133 51.50 63.05 -4.86
C ASN A 133 50.03 63.43 -4.67
N SER A 134 49.10 62.50 -4.91
CA SER A 134 47.68 62.66 -4.58
C SER A 134 47.40 61.96 -3.25
N SER A 135 46.59 62.54 -2.37
CA SER A 135 46.23 61.86 -1.11
C SER A 135 45.12 60.82 -1.28
N VAL A 136 45.20 60.04 -2.35
CA VAL A 136 44.21 59.05 -2.80
C VAL A 136 44.97 57.76 -3.06
N ALA A 137 44.59 56.68 -2.38
CA ALA A 137 45.17 55.37 -2.62
C ALA A 137 44.45 54.67 -3.78
N ASP A 138 45.20 53.92 -4.58
CA ASP A 138 44.63 52.98 -5.53
C ASP A 138 44.40 51.63 -4.84
N CYS A 139 43.20 51.08 -5.01
CA CYS A 139 42.80 49.81 -4.43
C CYS A 139 42.29 48.87 -5.53
N SER A 140 43.18 48.01 -6.03
CA SER A 140 42.87 47.02 -7.05
C SER A 140 42.77 45.61 -6.45
N ILE A 141 41.71 44.88 -6.82
CA ILE A 141 41.57 43.46 -6.50
C ILE A 141 42.02 42.65 -7.71
N VAL A 142 42.98 41.76 -7.49
CA VAL A 142 43.52 40.82 -8.48
C VAL A 142 43.03 39.41 -8.12
N THR A 143 42.71 38.61 -9.12
CA THR A 143 42.38 37.19 -8.98
C THR A 143 43.66 36.37 -9.09
N ASP A 144 44.19 35.85 -7.97
CA ASP A 144 45.42 35.04 -7.97
C ASP A 144 45.11 33.60 -8.42
N THR A 145 43.98 33.04 -7.99
CA THR A 145 43.42 31.79 -8.53
C THR A 145 41.94 31.93 -8.83
N GLY A 146 41.52 31.44 -10.01
CA GLY A 146 40.12 31.47 -10.42
C GLY A 146 39.20 30.64 -9.50
N PRO A 147 37.93 31.05 -9.32
CA PRO A 147 36.99 30.35 -8.45
C PRO A 147 36.49 29.02 -9.06
N VAL A 148 36.12 28.08 -8.20
CA VAL A 148 35.59 26.77 -8.60
C VAL A 148 34.06 26.85 -8.78
N ASN A 149 33.53 26.26 -9.85
CA ASN A 149 32.09 26.25 -10.10
C ASN A 149 31.40 25.09 -9.34
N SER A 150 30.85 25.42 -8.16
CA SER A 150 30.12 24.51 -7.26
C SER A 150 28.81 23.96 -7.83
N PHE A 151 28.29 24.52 -8.93
CA PHE A 151 27.06 24.07 -9.59
C PHE A 151 27.27 22.91 -10.58
N ILE A 152 28.52 22.56 -10.91
CA ILE A 152 28.83 21.46 -11.86
C ILE A 152 28.12 20.14 -11.48
N PRO A 153 28.12 19.66 -10.22
CA PRO A 153 27.42 18.42 -9.84
C PRO A 153 25.90 18.48 -10.04
N LEU A 154 25.27 19.64 -9.82
CA LEU A 154 23.83 19.85 -10.08
C LEU A 154 23.52 19.78 -11.58
N ILE A 155 24.36 20.40 -12.41
CA ILE A 155 24.21 20.38 -13.87
C ILE A 155 24.37 18.95 -14.40
N ILE A 156 25.38 18.21 -13.95
CA ILE A 156 25.57 16.80 -14.29
C ILE A 156 24.35 15.96 -13.87
N ALA A 157 23.88 16.11 -12.63
CA ALA A 157 22.69 15.39 -12.15
C ALA A 157 21.43 15.74 -12.97
N PHE A 158 21.23 17.01 -13.33
CA PHE A 158 20.11 17.43 -14.17
C PHE A 158 20.21 16.86 -15.60
N VAL A 159 21.39 16.88 -16.23
CA VAL A 159 21.63 16.30 -17.56
C VAL A 159 21.39 14.79 -17.55
N VAL A 160 21.85 14.07 -16.52
CA VAL A 160 21.59 12.63 -16.35
C VAL A 160 20.09 12.36 -16.18
N LEU A 161 19.39 13.08 -15.31
CA LEU A 161 17.95 12.90 -15.09
C LEU A 161 17.11 13.27 -16.33
N ALA A 162 17.48 14.34 -17.04
CA ALA A 162 16.86 14.74 -18.30
C ALA A 162 17.12 13.71 -19.40
N GLY A 163 18.33 13.15 -19.47
CA GLY A 163 18.68 12.06 -20.38
C GLY A 163 17.85 10.80 -20.11
N VAL A 164 17.73 10.37 -18.84
CA VAL A 164 16.87 9.24 -18.44
C VAL A 164 15.40 9.51 -18.76
N ALA A 165 14.90 10.72 -18.52
CA ALA A 165 13.52 11.10 -18.85
C ALA A 165 13.26 11.12 -20.36
N LEU A 166 14.22 11.62 -21.15
CA LEU A 166 14.16 11.61 -22.61
C LEU A 166 14.20 10.17 -23.16
N ILE A 167 15.10 9.32 -22.65
CA ILE A 167 15.17 7.90 -23.00
C ILE A 167 13.87 7.18 -22.62
N PHE A 168 13.25 7.49 -21.49
CA PHE A 168 11.96 6.92 -21.10
C PHE A 168 10.82 7.38 -22.04
N ALA A 169 10.80 8.67 -22.41
CA ALA A 169 9.83 9.20 -23.36
C ALA A 169 9.98 8.61 -24.77
N VAL A 170 11.22 8.55 -25.27
CA VAL A 170 11.57 7.94 -26.57
C VAL A 170 11.34 6.43 -26.56
N GLY A 171 11.70 5.72 -25.48
CA GLY A 171 11.41 4.29 -25.34
C GLY A 171 9.91 4.01 -25.38
N LYS A 172 9.10 4.89 -24.78
CA LYS A 172 7.63 4.78 -24.81
C LYS A 172 7.01 5.06 -26.18
N THR A 173 7.60 5.95 -26.99
CA THR A 173 7.14 6.19 -28.38
C THR A 173 7.66 5.13 -29.35
N VAL A 174 8.90 4.68 -29.21
CA VAL A 174 9.51 3.62 -30.04
C VAL A 174 8.84 2.26 -29.81
N LEU A 175 8.51 1.90 -28.56
CA LEU A 175 7.68 0.72 -28.25
C LEU A 175 6.20 0.88 -28.67
N GLY A 176 5.80 2.08 -29.09
CA GLY A 176 4.49 2.38 -29.67
C GLY A 176 4.43 2.28 -31.20
N LEU A 177 5.57 2.26 -31.91
CA LEU A 177 5.59 2.06 -33.35
C LEU A 177 5.48 0.58 -33.71
N GLU A 178 4.38 0.20 -34.38
CA GLU A 178 4.07 -1.18 -34.77
C GLU A 178 5.17 -1.84 -35.63
N THR A 179 5.96 -1.04 -36.36
CA THR A 179 7.05 -1.50 -37.22
C THR A 179 8.16 -2.22 -36.44
N MET A 180 8.56 -1.70 -35.28
CA MET A 180 9.60 -2.33 -34.44
C MET A 180 9.11 -3.61 -33.76
N ARG A 181 7.81 -3.69 -33.44
CA ARG A 181 7.18 -4.91 -32.94
C ARG A 181 7.32 -6.04 -33.96
N ARG A 182 7.16 -5.74 -35.25
CA ARG A 182 7.25 -6.70 -36.36
C ARG A 182 8.67 -7.27 -36.54
N VAL A 183 9.70 -6.44 -36.42
CA VAL A 183 11.12 -6.86 -36.53
C VAL A 183 11.55 -7.67 -35.30
N PHE A 184 11.15 -7.27 -34.09
CA PHE A 184 11.48 -7.99 -32.87
C PHE A 184 10.84 -9.39 -32.81
N PHE A 185 9.64 -9.55 -33.37
CA PHE A 185 9.00 -10.86 -33.56
C PHE A 185 9.70 -11.76 -34.60
N GLN A 186 10.46 -11.20 -35.55
CA GLN A 186 11.23 -11.99 -36.53
C GLN A 186 12.58 -12.47 -35.98
N LEU A 187 13.23 -11.69 -35.12
CA LEU A 187 14.50 -12.07 -34.47
C LEU A 187 14.32 -13.04 -33.30
N THR A 188 13.10 -13.20 -32.78
CA THR A 188 12.79 -14.06 -31.62
C THR A 188 11.83 -15.18 -32.00
N GLY A 189 12.14 -15.88 -33.10
CA GLY A 189 11.25 -16.87 -33.72
C GLY A 189 11.52 -18.32 -33.32
N SER A 190 10.83 -18.82 -32.29
CA SER A 190 10.33 -20.21 -32.26
C SER A 190 9.27 -20.40 -31.19
N MET A 191 7.99 -20.34 -31.58
CA MET A 191 7.02 -21.44 -31.49
C MET A 191 5.62 -20.90 -31.79
N GLU A 192 4.93 -21.58 -32.71
CA GLU A 192 3.54 -21.32 -33.05
C GLU A 192 2.62 -21.90 -31.98
N THR A 193 1.71 -21.09 -31.40
CA THR A 193 0.31 -21.47 -31.11
C THR A 193 -0.51 -20.23 -30.71
N GLU A 194 -0.73 -19.27 -31.62
CA GLU A 194 -1.80 -18.27 -31.43
C GLU A 194 -2.24 -17.65 -32.76
N ARG A 195 -3.10 -18.36 -33.50
CA ARG A 195 -3.65 -17.87 -34.78
C ARG A 195 -5.14 -18.16 -35.03
N LEU A 196 -5.90 -18.48 -33.98
CA LEU A 196 -7.35 -18.76 -34.05
C LEU A 196 -8.23 -17.89 -33.13
N ILE A 197 -7.69 -16.80 -32.58
CA ILE A 197 -8.49 -15.82 -31.80
C ILE A 197 -8.16 -14.40 -32.27
N ASN A 198 -8.68 -14.01 -33.44
CA ASN A 198 -8.87 -12.60 -33.87
C ASN A 198 -9.80 -12.48 -35.10
N SER A 199 -10.82 -13.33 -35.18
CA SER A 199 -12.05 -13.10 -35.94
C SER A 199 -13.22 -13.23 -34.96
N GLU A 200 -14.31 -12.49 -35.17
CA GLU A 200 -15.44 -12.34 -34.23
C GLU A 200 -15.18 -11.44 -33.01
N LEU A 201 -15.12 -10.11 -33.22
CA LEU A 201 -15.87 -9.19 -32.36
C LEU A 201 -16.41 -8.02 -33.17
N GLY A 202 -17.66 -8.14 -33.61
CA GLY A 202 -18.35 -7.11 -34.39
C GLY A 202 -18.66 -5.86 -33.57
N SER A 203 -18.46 -4.69 -34.17
CA SER A 203 -18.79 -3.39 -33.60
C SER A 203 -20.31 -3.10 -33.70
N PRO A 204 -20.96 -2.54 -32.67
CA PRO A 204 -22.28 -1.95 -32.81
C PRO A 204 -22.21 -0.41 -32.96
N GLY A 205 -22.55 0.05 -34.17
CA GLY A 205 -23.70 0.93 -34.42
C GLY A 205 -23.88 2.21 -33.59
N ARG A 206 -23.97 3.34 -34.29
CA ARG A 206 -24.27 4.69 -33.78
C ARG A 206 -25.77 5.03 -34.00
N THR A 207 -26.28 6.02 -33.25
CA THR A 207 -27.65 6.61 -33.27
C THR A 207 -28.75 5.75 -32.58
N VAL A 208 -29.81 6.30 -31.97
CA VAL A 208 -30.44 7.65 -32.01
C VAL A 208 -30.73 8.20 -30.61
N THR A 209 -30.65 9.53 -30.42
CA THR A 209 -31.16 10.26 -29.25
C THR A 209 -32.61 10.70 -29.41
N THR A 210 -33.47 10.44 -28.41
CA THR A 210 -34.66 11.28 -28.15
C THR A 210 -34.85 11.51 -26.65
N VAL A 211 -35.24 12.74 -26.34
CA VAL A 211 -35.37 13.38 -25.02
C VAL A 211 -36.61 12.91 -24.27
N ALA A 212 -36.47 12.66 -22.95
CA ALA A 212 -37.49 12.96 -21.93
C ALA A 212 -36.82 12.96 -20.53
N ASP A 213 -37.17 13.92 -19.68
CA ASP A 213 -36.39 14.31 -18.51
C ASP A 213 -36.64 13.51 -17.21
N ASN A 214 -35.54 13.35 -16.47
CA ASN A 214 -35.36 13.47 -15.02
C ASN A 214 -36.58 13.28 -14.07
N ILE A 215 -36.40 12.40 -13.07
CA ILE A 215 -36.58 12.69 -11.63
C ILE A 215 -35.84 11.60 -10.81
N LEU A 216 -35.17 12.03 -9.73
CA LEU A 216 -34.36 11.28 -8.73
C LEU A 216 -32.89 10.91 -9.08
N PRO A 217 -31.95 11.05 -8.11
CA PRO A 217 -30.51 11.12 -8.38
C PRO A 217 -29.79 9.76 -8.40
N PRO A 218 -28.63 9.67 -9.08
CA PRO A 218 -27.80 8.46 -9.09
C PRO A 218 -27.11 8.22 -7.72
N PRO A 219 -26.87 6.95 -7.34
CA PRO A 219 -26.21 6.61 -6.08
C PRO A 219 -24.75 7.12 -6.02
N PRO A 220 -24.23 7.41 -4.81
CA PRO A 220 -22.89 7.96 -4.65
C PRO A 220 -21.82 6.95 -5.08
N SER A 221 -21.05 7.31 -6.12
CA SER A 221 -19.83 6.60 -6.47
C SER A 221 -18.80 6.65 -5.33
N PRO A 222 -17.93 5.63 -5.18
CA PRO A 222 -16.84 5.68 -4.21
C PRO A 222 -16.00 6.93 -4.46
N SER A 223 -15.78 7.74 -3.42
CA SER A 223 -15.27 9.11 -3.55
C SER A 223 -13.92 9.13 -4.27
N LYS A 224 -13.93 9.62 -5.51
CA LYS A 224 -12.74 9.67 -6.36
C LYS A 224 -11.77 10.71 -5.82
N ARG A 225 -10.82 10.25 -5.01
CA ARG A 225 -9.76 11.05 -4.39
C ARG A 225 -8.99 11.85 -5.47
N LEU A 226 -8.91 13.17 -5.29
CA LEU A 226 -8.26 14.10 -6.21
C LEU A 226 -6.74 13.87 -6.24
N ARG A 227 -6.22 13.41 -7.39
CA ARG A 227 -4.80 13.04 -7.52
C ARG A 227 -3.89 14.26 -7.59
N SER A 228 -4.35 15.36 -8.20
CA SER A 228 -3.62 16.63 -8.20
C SER A 228 -3.28 17.14 -6.80
N LEU A 229 -4.23 17.03 -5.85
CA LEU A 229 -4.06 17.48 -4.48
C LEU A 229 -3.01 16.65 -3.72
N ASP A 230 -3.06 15.31 -3.81
CA ASP A 230 -2.03 14.46 -3.23
C ASP A 230 -0.66 14.71 -3.89
N THR A 231 -0.63 14.97 -5.21
CA THR A 231 0.60 15.28 -5.95
C THR A 231 1.24 16.58 -5.47
N PHE A 232 0.46 17.66 -5.31
CA PHE A 232 0.96 18.94 -4.78
C PHE A 232 1.44 18.78 -3.33
N ARG A 233 0.63 18.14 -2.45
CA ARG A 233 1.03 17.89 -1.06
C ARG A 233 2.34 17.11 -0.95
N GLY A 234 2.53 16.09 -1.80
CA GLY A 234 3.76 15.31 -1.82
C GLY A 234 4.95 16.04 -2.41
N LEU A 235 4.75 16.89 -3.43
CA LEU A 235 5.79 17.76 -3.98
C LEU A 235 6.34 18.72 -2.91
N SER A 236 5.45 19.45 -2.22
CA SER A 236 5.85 20.36 -1.14
C SER A 236 6.60 19.63 -0.03
N LEU A 237 6.15 18.43 0.35
CA LEU A 237 6.79 17.62 1.39
C LEU A 237 8.19 17.11 1.00
N VAL A 238 8.37 16.65 -0.24
CA VAL A 238 9.68 16.17 -0.72
C VAL A 238 10.71 17.30 -0.72
N ILE A 239 10.33 18.50 -1.18
CA ILE A 239 11.22 19.66 -1.17
C ILE A 239 11.48 20.13 0.28
N MET A 240 10.47 20.10 1.16
CA MET A 240 10.64 20.41 2.59
C MET A 240 11.65 19.47 3.28
N VAL A 241 11.57 18.15 3.06
CA VAL A 241 12.54 17.19 3.61
C VAL A 241 13.95 17.45 3.04
N PHE A 242 14.07 17.74 1.75
CA PHE A 242 15.36 18.04 1.13
C PHE A 242 16.02 19.31 1.71
N VAL A 243 15.22 20.37 1.94
CA VAL A 243 15.66 21.60 2.60
C VAL A 243 16.03 21.35 4.07
N ASN A 244 15.28 20.54 4.81
CA ASN A 244 15.60 20.18 6.20
C ASN A 244 16.92 19.41 6.34
N TYR A 245 17.33 18.63 5.33
CA TYR A 245 18.67 18.03 5.25
C TYR A 245 19.79 19.01 4.85
N GLY A 246 19.49 20.31 4.76
CA GLY A 246 20.44 21.36 4.43
C GLY A 246 20.60 21.64 2.93
N GLY A 247 19.73 21.09 2.06
CA GLY A 247 19.60 21.49 0.66
C GLY A 247 20.88 21.37 -0.20
N GLY A 248 21.78 20.43 0.13
CA GLY A 248 23.08 20.31 -0.52
C GLY A 248 24.06 21.46 -0.22
N ARG A 249 23.79 22.26 0.83
CA ARG A 249 24.50 23.49 1.24
C ARG A 249 24.40 24.66 0.27
N TYR A 250 23.75 24.54 -0.89
CA TYR A 250 23.62 25.65 -1.84
C TYR A 250 22.88 26.86 -1.26
N TRP A 251 23.35 28.07 -1.59
CA TRP A 251 22.80 29.33 -1.08
C TRP A 251 21.30 29.50 -1.37
N PHE A 252 20.81 29.06 -2.54
CA PHE A 252 19.41 29.20 -2.97
C PHE A 252 18.43 28.24 -2.26
N PHE A 253 18.93 27.25 -1.52
CA PHE A 253 18.16 26.39 -0.62
C PHE A 253 18.30 26.79 0.86
N ARG A 254 18.99 27.90 1.17
CA ARG A 254 18.96 28.51 2.51
C ARG A 254 17.85 29.54 2.59
N HIS A 255 17.30 29.71 3.79
CA HIS A 255 16.27 30.71 4.05
C HIS A 255 16.83 32.13 3.96
N SER A 256 16.01 33.11 3.54
CA SER A 256 16.41 34.52 3.67
C SER A 256 16.64 34.89 5.14
N SER A 257 17.65 35.73 5.41
CA SER A 257 17.95 36.21 6.76
C SER A 257 16.88 37.14 7.33
N TRP A 258 16.20 37.93 6.49
CA TRP A 258 15.08 38.78 6.93
C TRP A 258 14.05 39.03 5.81
N ASN A 259 14.32 39.99 4.91
CA ASN A 259 13.44 40.35 3.79
C ASN A 259 13.80 39.55 2.52
N GLY A 260 12.81 39.28 1.69
CA GLY A 260 12.96 38.53 0.43
C GLY A 260 12.50 37.08 0.53
N LEU A 261 12.74 36.32 -0.54
CA LEU A 261 12.13 35.01 -0.75
C LEU A 261 13.08 34.04 -1.44
N THR A 262 13.28 32.85 -0.86
CA THR A 262 14.08 31.75 -1.41
C THR A 262 13.21 30.51 -1.68
N VAL A 263 13.73 29.50 -2.38
CA VAL A 263 13.00 28.25 -2.63
C VAL A 263 12.61 27.54 -1.32
N ALA A 264 13.50 27.63 -0.32
CA ALA A 264 13.30 27.07 1.01
C ALA A 264 12.17 27.77 1.79
N ASP A 265 11.79 28.98 1.40
CA ASP A 265 10.73 29.77 2.05
C ASP A 265 9.36 29.55 1.40
N LEU A 266 9.28 28.86 0.26
CA LEU A 266 8.03 28.57 -0.47
C LEU A 266 7.25 27.37 0.11
N VAL A 267 7.97 26.31 0.47
CA VAL A 267 7.41 24.98 0.69
C VAL A 267 6.46 24.88 1.88
N PHE A 268 6.75 25.60 2.96
CA PHE A 268 5.97 25.48 4.20
C PHE A 268 4.57 26.13 4.06
N PRO A 269 4.41 27.40 3.61
CA PRO A 269 3.07 27.94 3.36
C PRO A 269 2.29 27.16 2.29
N TRP A 270 2.95 26.64 1.24
CA TRP A 270 2.28 25.77 0.26
C TRP A 270 1.71 24.50 0.89
N PHE A 271 2.40 23.92 1.89
CA PHE A 271 1.89 22.78 2.65
C PHE A 271 0.70 23.15 3.55
N VAL A 272 0.73 24.33 4.20
CA VAL A 272 -0.41 24.87 4.98
C VAL A 272 -1.63 25.07 4.08
N PHE A 273 -1.44 25.67 2.90
CA PHE A 273 -2.51 25.93 1.92
C PHE A 273 -3.17 24.64 1.42
N ILE A 274 -2.39 23.65 0.96
CA ILE A 274 -2.96 22.39 0.46
C ILE A 274 -3.58 21.54 1.58
N MET A 275 -3.13 21.72 2.84
CA MET A 275 -3.81 21.19 4.01
C MET A 275 -5.20 21.83 4.17
N GLY A 276 -5.33 23.16 4.10
CA GLY A 276 -6.61 23.87 4.10
C GLY A 276 -7.58 23.36 3.02
N THR A 277 -7.08 23.15 1.80
CA THR A 277 -7.86 22.54 0.69
C THR A 277 -8.36 21.13 1.05
N SER A 278 -7.51 20.33 1.72
CA SER A 278 -7.85 18.98 2.17
C SER A 278 -8.92 18.97 3.28
N ILE A 279 -8.88 19.94 4.20
CA ILE A 279 -9.87 20.12 5.27
C ILE A 279 -11.26 20.27 4.66
N ALA A 280 -11.43 21.21 3.72
CA ALA A 280 -12.72 21.49 3.08
C ALA A 280 -13.35 20.24 2.43
N LEU A 281 -12.54 19.45 1.72
CA LEU A 281 -12.97 18.18 1.11
C LEU A 281 -13.35 17.13 2.16
N SER A 282 -12.56 17.00 3.23
CA SER A 282 -12.79 16.01 4.28
C SER A 282 -14.06 16.27 5.08
N ILE A 283 -14.33 17.53 5.46
CA ILE A 283 -15.54 17.93 6.19
C ILE A 283 -16.78 17.69 5.31
N ASN A 284 -16.75 18.06 4.02
CA ASN A 284 -17.88 17.84 3.12
C ASN A 284 -18.21 16.34 2.95
N MET A 285 -17.20 15.47 2.90
CA MET A 285 -17.40 14.01 2.88
C MET A 285 -18.00 13.48 4.19
N LEU A 286 -17.54 13.95 5.35
CA LEU A 286 -18.07 13.51 6.65
C LEU A 286 -19.52 14.00 6.88
N LEU A 287 -19.86 15.20 6.44
CA LEU A 287 -21.23 15.74 6.51
C LEU A 287 -22.19 14.95 5.60
N ARG A 288 -21.77 14.59 4.38
CA ARG A 288 -22.55 13.71 3.48
C ARG A 288 -22.75 12.29 4.04
N SER A 289 -21.90 11.86 4.97
CA SER A 289 -22.00 10.54 5.62
C SER A 289 -22.94 10.52 6.83
N GLY A 290 -23.69 11.60 7.11
CA GLY A 290 -24.69 11.63 8.18
C GLY A 290 -24.13 11.67 9.61
N SER A 291 -22.84 11.92 9.78
CA SER A 291 -22.19 11.92 11.10
C SER A 291 -22.60 13.15 11.93
N THR A 292 -22.92 12.97 13.21
CA THR A 292 -23.36 14.07 14.08
C THR A 292 -22.26 15.12 14.31
N ARG A 293 -22.63 16.41 14.31
CA ARG A 293 -21.69 17.56 14.41
C ARG A 293 -20.79 17.47 15.67
N SER A 294 -21.31 16.98 16.80
CA SER A 294 -20.54 16.74 18.03
C SER A 294 -19.49 15.62 17.90
N SER A 295 -19.81 14.53 17.19
CA SER A 295 -18.85 13.46 16.90
C SER A 295 -17.71 13.94 15.99
N LEU A 296 -18.03 14.82 15.02
CA LEU A 296 -17.04 15.47 14.17
C LEU A 296 -16.08 16.36 14.99
N LEU A 297 -16.61 17.24 15.85
CA LEU A 297 -15.78 18.12 16.69
C LEU A 297 -14.84 17.31 17.61
N LYS A 298 -15.33 16.22 18.24
CA LYS A 298 -14.50 15.33 19.06
C LYS A 298 -13.36 14.66 18.28
N LYS A 299 -13.63 14.18 17.05
CA LYS A 299 -12.60 13.57 16.17
C LYS A 299 -11.54 14.58 15.73
N VAL A 300 -11.94 15.82 15.49
CA VAL A 300 -11.07 16.93 15.10
C VAL A 300 -10.17 17.33 16.27
N LEU A 301 -10.75 17.59 17.45
CA LEU A 301 -10.02 17.95 18.65
C LEU A 301 -8.99 16.88 19.03
N GLY A 302 -9.38 15.60 18.97
CA GLY A 302 -8.46 14.47 19.20
C GLY A 302 -7.27 14.46 18.21
N ARG A 303 -7.49 14.81 16.94
CA ARG A 303 -6.40 14.95 15.96
C ARG A 303 -5.50 16.16 16.25
N THR A 304 -6.06 17.31 16.61
CA THR A 304 -5.26 18.50 16.99
C THR A 304 -4.36 18.20 18.17
N VAL A 305 -4.89 17.61 19.25
CA VAL A 305 -4.11 17.25 20.44
C VAL A 305 -2.99 16.27 20.08
N LEU A 306 -3.32 15.24 19.28
CA LEU A 306 -2.36 14.25 18.80
C LEU A 306 -1.22 14.91 17.99
N LEU A 307 -1.53 15.80 17.04
CA LEU A 307 -0.55 16.55 16.24
C LEU A 307 0.35 17.46 17.10
N PHE A 308 -0.24 18.15 18.07
CA PHE A 308 0.48 19.03 18.98
C PHE A 308 1.49 18.25 19.83
N VAL A 309 1.09 17.09 20.36
CA VAL A 309 1.96 16.20 21.14
C VAL A 309 3.13 15.66 20.30
N ILE A 310 2.92 15.26 19.03
CA ILE A 310 4.05 14.94 18.11
C ILE A 310 5.01 16.13 18.02
N GLY A 311 4.47 17.33 17.78
CA GLY A 311 5.26 18.53 17.57
C GLY A 311 6.20 18.86 18.72
N VAL A 312 5.69 18.80 19.96
CA VAL A 312 6.48 19.05 21.18
C VAL A 312 7.53 17.95 21.39
N ILE A 313 7.20 16.70 21.11
CA ILE A 313 8.11 15.54 21.19
C ILE A 313 9.26 15.68 20.18
N ILE A 314 8.98 16.03 18.92
CA ILE A 314 10.01 16.12 17.87
C ILE A 314 10.92 17.34 18.03
N ILE A 315 10.41 18.47 18.52
CA ILE A 315 11.17 19.74 18.52
C ILE A 315 12.20 19.86 19.66
N ASN A 316 12.19 18.95 20.63
CA ASN A 316 13.15 18.94 21.74
C ASN A 316 14.11 17.72 21.62
N PRO A 317 15.24 17.85 20.90
CA PRO A 317 16.14 16.73 20.56
C PRO A 317 17.02 16.22 21.73
N ASN A 318 16.64 16.45 22.99
CA ASN A 318 17.43 16.07 24.17
C ASN A 318 17.41 14.56 24.51
N TYR A 319 16.71 13.72 23.74
CA TYR A 319 16.61 12.26 23.91
C TYR A 319 17.94 11.52 24.14
N CYS A 320 19.06 12.05 23.63
CA CYS A 320 20.38 11.42 23.73
C CYS A 320 21.34 12.07 24.76
N LYS A 321 20.91 13.04 25.58
CA LYS A 321 21.82 13.79 26.48
C LYS A 321 21.39 13.93 27.94
N GLY A 322 20.20 13.46 28.33
CA GLY A 322 19.78 13.44 29.74
C GLY A 322 18.26 13.55 29.91
N PRO A 323 17.76 13.50 31.15
CA PRO A 323 16.35 13.72 31.43
C PRO A 323 15.88 15.11 30.97
N LEU A 324 14.65 15.17 30.47
CA LEU A 324 14.04 16.36 29.89
C LEU A 324 14.03 17.54 30.88
N SER A 325 14.93 18.52 30.70
CA SER A 325 14.92 19.74 31.53
C SER A 325 13.71 20.61 31.16
N TRP A 326 12.68 20.58 32.00
CA TRP A 326 11.44 21.33 31.80
C TRP A 326 11.66 22.85 31.61
N ASP A 327 12.73 23.40 32.17
CA ASP A 327 13.10 24.83 32.13
C ASP A 327 13.56 25.36 30.76
N ASN A 328 13.83 24.49 29.77
CA ASN A 328 14.37 24.86 28.45
C ASN A 328 13.53 24.30 27.27
N LEU A 329 12.25 23.98 27.49
CA LEU A 329 11.40 23.37 26.46
C LEU A 329 10.99 24.38 25.36
N ARG A 330 11.36 24.14 24.10
CA ARG A 330 10.82 24.92 22.97
C ARG A 330 9.38 24.50 22.66
N ILE A 331 8.45 25.45 22.75
CA ILE A 331 7.01 25.22 22.56
C ILE A 331 6.55 25.49 21.11
N PRO A 332 6.95 26.59 20.44
CA PRO A 332 6.55 26.87 19.05
C PRO A 332 7.19 25.91 18.07
N GLY A 333 6.40 25.40 17.12
CA GLY A 333 6.87 24.45 16.10
C GLY A 333 5.90 24.27 14.93
N VAL A 334 6.44 23.84 13.79
CA VAL A 334 5.71 23.62 12.53
C VAL A 334 4.46 22.75 12.71
N LEU A 335 4.57 21.64 13.44
CA LEU A 335 3.46 20.72 13.67
C LEU A 335 2.40 21.32 14.61
N GLN A 336 2.82 22.10 15.61
CA GLN A 336 1.94 22.83 16.54
C GLN A 336 1.13 23.89 15.78
N ARG A 337 1.77 24.63 14.88
CA ARG A 337 1.13 25.62 14.00
C ARG A 337 0.11 24.99 13.04
N LEU A 338 0.45 23.82 12.47
CA LEU A 338 -0.48 23.03 11.64
C LEU A 338 -1.65 22.46 12.45
N ALA A 339 -1.43 22.05 13.70
CA ALA A 339 -2.49 21.60 14.60
C ALA A 339 -3.45 22.74 14.98
N TRP A 340 -2.92 23.95 15.20
CA TRP A 340 -3.70 25.14 15.52
C TRP A 340 -4.55 25.63 14.35
N SER A 341 -3.98 25.74 13.14
CA SER A 341 -4.76 26.11 11.95
C SER A 341 -5.85 25.08 11.65
N TYR A 342 -5.55 23.78 11.77
CA TYR A 342 -6.53 22.70 11.63
C TYR A 342 -7.69 22.80 12.65
N LEU A 343 -7.39 23.19 13.90
CA LEU A 343 -8.40 23.37 14.94
C LEU A 343 -9.31 24.57 14.64
N VAL A 344 -8.74 25.74 14.39
CA VAL A 344 -9.49 27.00 14.20
C VAL A 344 -10.38 26.92 12.96
N ASP A 345 -9.86 26.45 11.83
CA ASP A 345 -10.61 26.27 10.58
C ASP A 345 -11.81 25.32 10.76
N THR A 346 -11.69 24.33 11.64
CA THR A 346 -12.70 23.27 11.80
C THR A 346 -13.69 23.55 12.93
N TRP A 347 -13.27 24.22 14.01
CA TRP A 347 -14.13 24.60 15.14
C TRP A 347 -15.20 25.61 14.69
N TRP A 348 -14.86 26.56 13.81
CA TRP A 348 -15.83 27.56 13.33
C TRP A 348 -16.67 27.11 12.11
N SER A 349 -16.38 25.93 11.53
CA SER A 349 -17.15 25.35 10.42
C SER A 349 -18.57 24.83 10.72
N PRO A 350 -19.00 24.47 11.96
CA PRO A 350 -20.35 23.90 12.20
C PRO A 350 -21.46 24.92 12.49
N VAL A 351 -21.14 26.22 12.59
CA VAL A 351 -22.10 27.27 12.95
C VAL A 351 -22.51 28.05 11.70
N LEU A 352 -23.83 28.20 11.48
CA LEU A 352 -24.47 28.97 10.39
C LEU A 352 -24.33 28.39 8.96
N ASP A 353 -24.87 27.19 8.75
CA ASP A 353 -25.48 26.87 7.46
C ASP A 353 -26.63 27.87 7.16
N ILE A 354 -26.82 28.25 5.88
CA ILE A 354 -27.98 28.97 5.28
C ILE A 354 -27.91 30.52 5.14
N LEU A 355 -26.77 31.21 5.37
CA LEU A 355 -26.58 32.59 4.84
C LEU A 355 -25.18 32.90 4.25
N LEU A 356 -24.79 32.10 3.26
CA LEU A 356 -23.85 32.41 2.16
C LEU A 356 -22.56 33.22 2.51
N TYR A 357 -21.63 32.56 3.19
CA TYR A 357 -20.17 32.80 3.20
C TYR A 357 -19.59 34.09 3.82
N TRP A 358 -20.36 35.15 4.05
CA TRP A 358 -19.82 36.39 4.63
C TRP A 358 -19.28 36.28 6.08
N PRO A 359 -19.80 35.44 7.01
CA PRO A 359 -19.35 35.47 8.41
C PRO A 359 -17.93 34.95 8.61
N SER A 360 -17.52 33.90 7.87
CA SER A 360 -16.15 33.38 7.95
C SER A 360 -15.13 34.40 7.44
N TRP A 361 -15.47 35.13 6.38
CA TRP A 361 -14.64 36.23 5.87
C TRP A 361 -14.58 37.38 6.88
N LEU A 362 -15.68 37.75 7.54
CA LEU A 362 -15.67 38.75 8.60
C LEU A 362 -14.72 38.36 9.74
N CYS A 363 -14.76 37.11 10.22
CA CYS A 363 -13.84 36.65 11.27
C CYS A 363 -12.36 36.71 10.84
N VAL A 364 -12.04 36.31 9.61
CA VAL A 364 -10.66 36.39 9.08
C VAL A 364 -10.21 37.84 8.91
N ILE A 365 -11.08 38.72 8.41
CA ILE A 365 -10.81 40.16 8.29
C ILE A 365 -10.62 40.79 9.67
N LEU A 366 -11.41 40.42 10.68
CA LEU A 366 -11.22 40.91 12.06
C LEU A 366 -9.89 40.44 12.67
N LEU A 367 -9.45 39.21 12.39
CA LEU A 367 -8.14 38.70 12.81
C LEU A 367 -6.98 39.43 12.12
N GLU A 368 -7.09 39.70 10.82
CA GLU A 368 -6.09 40.50 10.06
C GLU A 368 -6.07 41.97 10.50
N VAL A 369 -7.23 42.58 10.77
CA VAL A 369 -7.31 43.92 11.37
C VAL A 369 -6.67 43.94 12.75
N ALA A 370 -6.89 42.91 13.58
CA ALA A 370 -6.23 42.79 14.87
C ALA A 370 -4.70 42.62 14.72
N TRP A 371 -4.23 41.84 13.74
CA TRP A 371 -2.81 41.69 13.43
C TRP A 371 -2.18 43.02 12.99
N LEU A 372 -2.82 43.76 12.08
CA LEU A 372 -2.37 45.10 11.65
C LEU A 372 -2.35 46.09 12.81
N CYS A 373 -3.38 46.13 13.65
CA CYS A 373 -3.43 46.97 14.84
C CYS A 373 -2.29 46.64 15.81
N LEU A 374 -2.08 45.36 16.15
CA LEU A 374 -1.00 44.93 17.04
C LEU A 374 0.39 45.21 16.45
N THR A 375 0.55 45.11 15.13
CA THR A 375 1.84 45.32 14.46
C THR A 375 2.21 46.79 14.38
N PHE A 376 1.25 47.70 14.12
CA PHE A 376 1.52 49.12 13.87
C PHE A 376 1.21 50.07 15.04
N LEU A 377 0.24 49.74 15.92
CA LEU A 377 -0.21 50.65 16.99
C LEU A 377 0.34 50.26 18.38
N LEU A 378 0.94 49.09 18.56
CA LEU A 378 1.49 48.68 19.86
C LEU A 378 2.80 49.44 20.16
N PRO A 379 2.89 50.26 21.23
CA PRO A 379 4.15 50.87 21.64
C PRO A 379 5.04 49.80 22.31
N VAL A 380 6.26 49.66 21.80
CA VAL A 380 7.29 48.75 22.34
C VAL A 380 8.42 49.61 22.92
N PRO A 381 8.95 49.33 24.12
CA PRO A 381 10.07 50.08 24.68
C PRO A 381 11.29 50.02 23.75
N ASP A 382 12.01 51.14 23.66
CA ASP A 382 13.23 51.34 22.85
C ASP A 382 13.09 51.17 21.32
N CYS A 383 11.87 50.98 20.79
CA CYS A 383 11.62 50.74 19.36
C CYS A 383 10.60 51.74 18.79
N PRO A 384 10.70 52.16 17.50
CA PRO A 384 9.70 53.00 16.88
C PRO A 384 8.40 52.21 16.64
N THR A 385 7.25 52.88 16.76
CA THR A 385 5.93 52.28 16.50
C THR A 385 5.83 51.78 15.07
N GLY A 386 5.46 50.52 14.87
CA GLY A 386 5.40 49.89 13.55
C GLY A 386 6.72 49.35 13.00
N TYR A 387 7.75 49.16 13.85
CA TYR A 387 9.03 48.59 13.42
C TYR A 387 8.92 47.14 12.93
N LEU A 388 9.33 46.89 11.69
CA LEU A 388 9.37 45.56 11.03
C LEU A 388 10.81 45.06 10.78
N GLY A 389 11.81 45.78 11.25
CA GLY A 389 13.21 45.51 10.94
C GLY A 389 13.86 44.38 11.78
N PRO A 390 15.06 43.94 11.38
CA PRO A 390 15.79 42.87 12.05
C PRO A 390 16.45 43.31 13.37
N GLY A 391 16.62 44.61 13.62
CA GLY A 391 17.47 45.11 14.70
C GLY A 391 18.95 44.77 14.48
N GLY A 392 19.72 44.66 15.57
CA GLY A 392 21.16 44.43 15.53
C GLY A 392 21.91 45.58 14.86
N ILE A 393 22.76 45.27 13.86
CA ILE A 393 23.51 46.29 13.08
C ILE A 393 22.74 46.89 11.90
N GLY A 394 21.51 46.42 11.63
CA GLY A 394 20.63 46.99 10.61
C GLY A 394 20.10 48.37 10.99
N ASP A 395 19.54 49.11 10.03
CA ASP A 395 19.04 50.49 10.21
C ASP A 395 20.07 51.41 10.90
N MET A 396 21.32 51.33 10.42
CA MET A 396 22.51 52.02 10.94
C MET A 396 22.81 51.72 12.42
N GLY A 397 22.30 50.61 12.96
CA GLY A 397 22.50 50.17 14.34
C GLY A 397 21.72 50.97 15.38
N LEU A 398 20.71 51.75 14.99
CA LEU A 398 19.92 52.56 15.93
C LEU A 398 19.08 51.72 16.91
N TYR A 399 18.66 50.52 16.52
CA TYR A 399 17.68 49.71 17.25
C TYR A 399 18.16 48.27 17.54
N PRO A 400 19.27 48.09 18.28
CA PRO A 400 19.95 46.80 18.40
C PRO A 400 19.09 45.69 19.03
N ASN A 401 18.23 46.03 19.99
CA ASN A 401 17.41 45.07 20.77
C ASN A 401 15.98 44.86 20.20
N CYS A 402 15.65 45.50 19.08
CA CYS A 402 14.28 45.60 18.54
C CYS A 402 13.91 44.52 17.49
N THR A 403 14.62 43.39 17.44
CA THR A 403 14.39 42.33 16.44
C THR A 403 12.93 41.91 16.32
N GLY A 404 12.31 42.20 15.18
CA GLY A 404 10.91 41.88 14.89
C GLY A 404 9.86 42.72 15.63
N GLY A 405 10.25 43.82 16.28
CA GLY A 405 9.36 44.81 16.87
C GLY A 405 8.27 44.20 17.77
N ALA A 406 7.01 44.51 17.47
CA ALA A 406 5.84 44.04 18.21
C ALA A 406 5.73 42.51 18.26
N ALA A 407 6.06 41.79 17.17
CA ALA A 407 5.99 40.33 17.14
C ALA A 407 6.96 39.70 18.14
N GLY A 408 8.25 40.08 18.06
CA GLY A 408 9.28 39.59 18.97
C GLY A 408 9.07 40.01 20.41
N TYR A 409 8.42 41.15 20.67
CA TYR A 409 8.03 41.58 22.01
C TYR A 409 6.91 40.72 22.61
N ILE A 410 5.82 40.49 21.86
CA ILE A 410 4.68 39.67 22.29
C ILE A 410 5.12 38.23 22.59
N ASP A 411 5.94 37.64 21.71
CA ASP A 411 6.41 36.26 21.90
C ASP A 411 7.24 36.12 23.18
N ARG A 412 8.20 37.03 23.43
CA ARG A 412 9.00 37.05 24.66
C ARG A 412 8.16 37.26 25.91
N TRP A 413 7.13 38.11 25.85
CA TRP A 413 6.22 38.37 26.97
C TRP A 413 5.32 37.16 27.29
N LEU A 414 4.77 36.47 26.28
CA LEU A 414 3.83 35.37 26.48
C LEU A 414 4.51 34.02 26.75
N LEU A 415 5.62 33.74 26.06
CA LEU A 415 6.30 32.44 26.10
C LEU A 415 7.57 32.42 26.95
N GLY A 416 8.17 33.59 27.21
CA GLY A 416 9.44 33.72 27.93
C GLY A 416 10.67 33.44 27.06
N GLU A 417 11.76 34.14 27.34
CA GLU A 417 12.97 34.13 26.48
C GLU A 417 13.64 32.76 26.35
N LYS A 418 13.51 31.88 27.35
CA LYS A 418 14.10 30.52 27.35
C LYS A 418 13.36 29.52 26.46
N HIS A 419 12.08 29.76 26.16
CA HIS A 419 11.23 28.84 25.39
C HIS A 419 11.16 29.19 23.88
N ILE A 420 11.91 30.22 23.48
CA ILE A 420 12.00 30.81 22.13
C ILE A 420 13.28 30.34 21.42
N PHE A 421 13.29 30.41 20.09
CA PHE A 421 14.46 30.08 19.29
C PHE A 421 15.66 31.03 19.52
N GLN A 422 16.78 30.46 20.01
CA GLN A 422 17.97 31.20 20.46
C GLN A 422 18.94 31.63 19.33
N THR A 423 18.78 31.09 18.12
CA THR A 423 19.69 31.31 16.99
C THR A 423 18.94 31.71 15.73
N PRO A 424 18.24 32.86 15.71
CA PRO A 424 17.43 33.30 14.57
C PRO A 424 18.27 33.53 13.31
N SER A 425 17.68 33.33 12.14
CA SER A 425 18.35 33.51 10.83
C SER A 425 18.91 34.92 10.60
N SER A 426 18.36 35.93 11.28
CA SER A 426 18.86 37.31 11.27
C SER A 426 20.27 37.44 11.87
N ARG A 427 20.65 36.56 12.81
CA ARG A 427 21.94 36.62 13.51
C ARG A 427 23.15 36.49 12.59
N VAL A 428 23.00 35.79 11.46
CA VAL A 428 24.10 35.52 10.51
C VAL A 428 24.53 36.77 9.74
N ILE A 429 23.57 37.63 9.37
CA ILE A 429 23.83 38.85 8.56
C ILE A 429 23.76 40.12 9.42
N TYR A 430 22.74 40.24 10.28
CA TYR A 430 22.45 41.45 11.06
C TYR A 430 23.02 41.42 12.49
N ALA A 431 23.80 40.39 12.85
CA ALA A 431 24.49 40.26 14.14
C ALA A 431 23.58 40.48 15.39
N THR A 432 22.31 40.10 15.28
CA THR A 432 21.30 40.26 16.34
C THR A 432 21.65 39.45 17.59
N GLN A 433 21.45 40.05 18.77
CA GLN A 433 21.73 39.44 20.07
C GLN A 433 20.48 38.89 20.77
N THR A 434 19.30 39.39 20.43
CA THR A 434 18.02 38.99 21.04
C THR A 434 17.46 37.70 20.41
N PRO A 435 16.85 36.80 21.21
CA PRO A 435 16.18 35.61 20.71
C PRO A 435 14.85 35.98 20.01
N PHE A 436 14.50 35.27 18.95
CA PHE A 436 13.31 35.53 18.13
C PHE A 436 12.81 34.23 17.49
N ASP A 437 11.53 33.89 17.63
CA ASP A 437 10.95 32.70 17.00
C ASP A 437 10.17 33.06 15.72
N PRO A 438 10.57 32.61 14.53
CA PRO A 438 9.77 32.79 13.31
C PRO A 438 8.44 32.00 13.35
N GLU A 439 8.26 31.12 14.34
CA GLU A 439 7.07 30.31 14.53
C GLU A 439 6.15 30.81 15.66
N GLY A 440 6.36 32.05 16.12
CA GLY A 440 5.62 32.72 17.20
C GLY A 440 4.11 32.95 16.98
N VAL A 441 3.50 33.58 17.99
CA VAL A 441 2.05 33.76 18.16
C VAL A 441 1.47 34.67 17.08
N LEU A 442 2.08 35.84 16.89
CA LEU A 442 1.56 36.86 15.96
C LEU A 442 1.61 36.36 14.51
N GLY A 443 2.68 35.65 14.11
CA GLY A 443 2.80 35.00 12.80
C GLY A 443 1.85 33.81 12.60
N SER A 444 1.28 33.26 13.68
CA SER A 444 0.29 32.18 13.58
C SER A 444 -1.09 32.67 13.13
N ILE A 445 -1.41 33.96 13.30
CA ILE A 445 -2.63 34.58 12.75
C ILE A 445 -2.60 34.51 11.22
N ASN A 446 -1.52 35.02 10.61
CA ASN A 446 -1.34 35.02 9.16
C ASN A 446 -1.20 33.59 8.60
N SER A 447 -0.76 32.63 9.43
CA SER A 447 -0.77 31.20 9.10
C SER A 447 -2.19 30.62 8.98
N ILE A 448 -3.14 31.06 9.82
CA ILE A 448 -4.56 30.71 9.69
C ILE A 448 -5.12 31.28 8.37
N VAL A 449 -4.75 32.51 7.99
CA VAL A 449 -5.21 33.10 6.73
C VAL A 449 -4.67 32.35 5.51
N MET A 450 -3.43 31.85 5.54
CA MET A 450 -2.91 30.96 4.51
C MET A 450 -3.71 29.64 4.40
N ALA A 451 -4.08 29.05 5.54
CA ALA A 451 -4.90 27.84 5.59
C ALA A 451 -6.32 28.11 5.06
N PHE A 452 -6.93 29.23 5.44
CA PHE A 452 -8.25 29.67 5.00
C PHE A 452 -8.31 29.94 3.49
N LEU A 453 -7.27 30.56 2.89
CA LEU A 453 -7.16 30.70 1.43
C LEU A 453 -7.09 29.33 0.73
N GLY A 454 -6.41 28.36 1.34
CA GLY A 454 -6.41 26.96 0.90
C GLY A 454 -7.78 26.29 1.02
N LEU A 455 -8.50 26.53 2.12
CA LEU A 455 -9.86 26.06 2.37
C LEU A 455 -10.85 26.66 1.36
N GLN A 456 -10.65 27.92 0.97
CA GLN A 456 -11.40 28.57 -0.11
C GLN A 456 -11.12 27.91 -1.47
N ALA A 457 -9.88 27.51 -1.77
CA ALA A 457 -9.58 26.70 -2.95
C ALA A 457 -10.34 25.36 -2.95
N GLY A 458 -10.43 24.70 -1.78
CA GLY A 458 -11.22 23.47 -1.59
C GLY A 458 -12.72 23.67 -1.79
N LYS A 459 -13.28 24.79 -1.30
CA LYS A 459 -14.67 25.19 -1.53
C LYS A 459 -14.97 25.41 -3.03
N ILE A 460 -14.05 26.03 -3.78
CA ILE A 460 -14.19 26.23 -5.23
C ILE A 460 -14.27 24.89 -5.98
N ILE A 461 -13.44 23.91 -5.61
CA ILE A 461 -13.46 22.54 -6.19
C ILE A 461 -14.80 21.83 -5.89
N LEU A 462 -15.33 21.98 -4.68
CA LEU A 462 -16.59 21.36 -4.27
C LEU A 462 -17.82 21.99 -4.92
N HIS A 463 -17.81 23.32 -5.11
CA HIS A 463 -18.96 24.05 -5.64
C HIS A 463 -19.04 23.96 -7.16
N TYR A 464 -17.92 24.12 -7.87
CA TYR A 464 -17.84 23.97 -9.33
C TYR A 464 -17.44 22.56 -9.75
N ARG A 465 -17.89 21.55 -8.99
CA ARG A 465 -17.61 20.14 -9.28
C ARG A 465 -18.04 19.83 -10.71
N ASP A 466 -17.22 19.05 -11.41
CA ASP A 466 -17.45 18.62 -12.79
C ASP A 466 -17.29 19.76 -13.87
N LEU A 467 -17.15 21.05 -13.49
CA LEU A 467 -16.83 22.18 -14.40
C LEU A 467 -15.36 22.61 -14.31
N HIS A 468 -14.45 21.85 -14.94
CA HIS A 468 -13.01 22.10 -14.90
C HIS A 468 -12.58 23.53 -15.31
N THR A 469 -13.18 24.10 -16.37
CA THR A 469 -12.85 25.45 -16.86
C THR A 469 -13.18 26.54 -15.83
N SER A 470 -14.28 26.39 -15.10
CA SER A 470 -14.71 27.34 -14.07
C SER A 470 -13.87 27.27 -12.80
N ILE A 471 -13.30 26.10 -12.49
CA ILE A 471 -12.30 25.94 -11.41
C ILE A 471 -11.00 26.65 -11.80
N LEU A 472 -10.49 26.36 -13.00
CA LEU A 472 -9.24 26.95 -13.53
C LEU A 472 -9.29 28.48 -13.59
N SER A 473 -10.37 29.05 -14.15
CA SER A 473 -10.51 30.50 -14.25
C SER A 473 -10.60 31.18 -12.88
N ARG A 474 -11.30 30.57 -11.91
CA ARG A 474 -11.41 31.13 -10.55
C ARG A 474 -10.11 31.06 -9.77
N PHE A 475 -9.31 30.01 -9.91
CA PHE A 475 -7.97 29.97 -9.33
C PHE A 475 -7.04 31.01 -9.95
N LEU A 476 -7.12 31.25 -11.26
CA LEU A 476 -6.37 32.33 -11.91
C LEU A 476 -6.81 33.72 -11.42
N ILE A 477 -8.13 33.95 -11.24
CA ILE A 477 -8.65 35.21 -10.68
C ILE A 477 -8.16 35.43 -9.24
N TRP A 478 -8.22 34.40 -8.38
CA TRP A 478 -7.70 34.50 -7.01
C TRP A 478 -6.18 34.71 -6.97
N GLY A 479 -5.42 34.01 -7.82
CA GLY A 479 -3.99 34.23 -7.98
C GLY A 479 -3.66 35.66 -8.41
N LEU A 480 -4.34 36.18 -9.43
CA LEU A 480 -4.15 37.55 -9.92
C LEU A 480 -4.51 38.60 -8.86
N PHE A 481 -5.64 38.43 -8.16
CA PHE A 481 -6.06 39.34 -7.09
C PHE A 481 -5.04 39.40 -5.95
N LEU A 482 -4.59 38.24 -5.45
CA LEU A 482 -3.58 38.17 -4.39
C LEU A 482 -2.19 38.65 -4.86
N GLY A 483 -1.86 38.45 -6.14
CA GLY A 483 -0.65 38.98 -6.76
C GLY A 483 -0.65 40.51 -6.86
N ILE A 484 -1.77 41.13 -7.25
CA ILE A 484 -1.92 42.59 -7.27
C ILE A 484 -1.85 43.16 -5.84
N LEU A 485 -2.52 42.54 -4.88
CA LEU A 485 -2.46 42.95 -3.47
C LEU A 485 -1.03 42.87 -2.91
N SER A 486 -0.29 41.79 -3.20
CA SER A 486 1.12 41.66 -2.87
C SER A 486 1.97 42.75 -3.53
N ALA A 487 1.78 43.00 -4.83
CA ALA A 487 2.52 44.04 -5.56
C ALA A 487 2.31 45.45 -4.96
N ILE A 488 1.10 45.75 -4.50
CA ILE A 488 0.78 47.01 -3.80
C ILE A 488 1.49 47.09 -2.45
N LEU A 489 1.42 46.03 -1.62
CA LEU A 489 2.04 46.00 -0.29
C LEU A 489 3.58 46.07 -0.34
N THR A 490 4.18 45.43 -1.34
CA THR A 490 5.64 45.34 -1.52
C THR A 490 6.23 46.46 -2.37
N ARG A 491 5.40 47.19 -3.12
CA ARG A 491 5.84 48.15 -4.15
C ARG A 491 6.74 47.52 -5.22
N CYS A 492 6.66 46.19 -5.39
CA CYS A 492 7.60 45.36 -6.17
C CYS A 492 9.08 45.54 -5.78
N SER A 493 9.37 45.99 -4.55
CA SER A 493 10.71 46.16 -4.00
C SER A 493 10.95 45.19 -2.84
N LYS A 494 12.22 44.84 -2.60
CA LYS A 494 12.61 43.92 -1.51
C LYS A 494 12.43 44.58 -0.14
N ASP A 495 12.84 45.84 -0.01
CA ASP A 495 12.98 46.54 1.27
C ASP A 495 12.15 47.85 1.35
N GLN A 496 11.70 48.41 0.23
CA GLN A 496 10.96 49.71 0.19
C GLN A 496 9.42 49.55 0.06
N GLY A 497 8.87 48.44 0.53
CA GLY A 497 7.43 48.19 0.60
C GLY A 497 6.78 48.76 1.87
N PHE A 498 5.45 48.89 1.89
CA PHE A 498 4.69 49.16 3.12
C PHE A 498 4.81 48.00 4.12
N ILE A 499 4.78 46.77 3.59
CA ILE A 499 5.06 45.54 4.33
C ILE A 499 5.97 44.69 3.44
N PRO A 500 7.29 44.61 3.69
CA PRO A 500 8.19 43.77 2.88
C PRO A 500 7.85 42.28 3.03
N VAL A 501 8.19 41.50 2.00
CA VAL A 501 8.03 40.04 2.03
C VAL A 501 9.00 39.48 3.06
N ASN A 502 8.48 38.99 4.18
CA ASN A 502 9.29 38.56 5.31
C ASN A 502 8.73 37.27 5.91
N LYS A 503 9.49 36.19 5.80
CA LYS A 503 9.13 34.88 6.37
C LYS A 503 9.16 34.90 7.89
N ASN A 504 10.15 35.54 8.50
CA ASN A 504 10.35 35.49 9.95
C ASN A 504 9.17 36.12 10.70
N LEU A 505 8.59 37.20 10.17
CA LEU A 505 7.38 37.83 10.68
C LEU A 505 6.08 37.19 10.17
N TRP A 506 6.16 36.23 9.23
CA TRP A 506 5.01 35.71 8.50
C TRP A 506 4.13 36.83 7.91
N SER A 507 4.75 37.84 7.29
CA SER A 507 4.08 39.09 6.93
C SER A 507 2.88 38.90 5.97
N LEU A 508 1.90 39.80 6.02
CA LEU A 508 0.72 39.75 5.15
C LEU A 508 1.09 39.74 3.65
N SER A 509 2.14 40.47 3.27
CA SER A 509 2.70 40.42 1.92
C SER A 509 3.35 39.08 1.57
N TYR A 510 4.00 38.40 2.53
CA TYR A 510 4.51 37.04 2.34
C TYR A 510 3.37 36.03 2.11
N VAL A 511 2.32 36.06 2.94
CA VAL A 511 1.15 35.18 2.78
C VAL A 511 0.41 35.40 1.45
N THR A 512 0.13 36.66 1.08
CA THR A 512 -0.54 36.96 -0.20
C THR A 512 0.30 36.56 -1.42
N THR A 513 1.62 36.78 -1.39
CA THR A 513 2.55 36.33 -2.44
C THR A 513 2.56 34.81 -2.59
N LEU A 514 2.67 34.10 -1.46
CA LEU A 514 2.80 32.64 -1.46
C LEU A 514 1.47 31.96 -1.83
N ALA A 515 0.34 32.56 -1.44
CA ALA A 515 -0.98 32.11 -1.86
C ALA A 515 -1.20 32.30 -3.37
N CYS A 516 -0.75 33.42 -3.95
CA CYS A 516 -0.73 33.61 -5.41
C CYS A 516 0.03 32.46 -6.10
N PHE A 517 1.27 32.18 -5.68
CA PHE A 517 2.05 31.07 -6.24
C PHE A 517 1.40 29.70 -6.01
N ALA A 518 0.76 29.47 -4.86
CA ALA A 518 0.03 28.24 -4.57
C ALA A 518 -1.19 28.05 -5.50
N PHE A 519 -1.96 29.10 -5.80
CA PHE A 519 -3.06 29.04 -6.76
C PHE A 519 -2.56 28.75 -8.18
N VAL A 520 -1.47 29.39 -8.64
CA VAL A 520 -0.86 29.13 -9.95
C VAL A 520 -0.33 27.69 -10.06
N LEU A 521 0.35 27.20 -9.01
CA LEU A 521 0.85 25.83 -8.96
C LEU A 521 -0.29 24.80 -8.91
N LEU A 522 -1.37 25.09 -8.18
CA LEU A 522 -2.58 24.26 -8.16
C LEU A 522 -3.26 24.21 -9.53
N VAL A 523 -3.36 25.33 -10.26
CA VAL A 523 -3.84 25.37 -11.66
C VAL A 523 -3.00 24.45 -12.55
N LEU A 524 -1.67 24.54 -12.48
CA LEU A 524 -0.76 23.75 -13.30
C LEU A 524 -0.91 22.24 -13.03
N ILE A 525 -0.86 21.83 -11.76
CA ILE A 525 -0.94 20.41 -11.36
C ILE A 525 -2.35 19.85 -11.64
N TYR A 526 -3.41 20.61 -11.36
CA TYR A 526 -4.79 20.20 -11.66
C TYR A 526 -5.02 20.01 -13.17
N TYR A 527 -4.52 20.94 -14.00
CA TYR A 527 -4.62 20.84 -15.46
C TYR A 527 -3.85 19.62 -16.00
N ILE A 528 -2.61 19.40 -15.55
CA ILE A 528 -1.76 18.31 -16.04
C ILE A 528 -2.28 16.93 -15.61
N VAL A 529 -2.67 16.78 -14.33
CA VAL A 529 -3.01 15.47 -13.72
C VAL A 529 -4.48 15.09 -13.91
N ASP A 530 -5.42 15.99 -13.62
CA ASP A 530 -6.85 15.64 -13.59
C ASP A 530 -7.58 16.00 -14.90
N VAL A 531 -7.20 17.09 -15.58
CA VAL A 531 -7.82 17.53 -16.86
C VAL A 531 -7.19 16.84 -18.08
N ARG A 532 -5.92 17.12 -18.39
CA ARG A 532 -5.19 16.56 -19.55
C ARG A 532 -4.71 15.14 -19.34
N LYS A 533 -4.51 14.71 -18.09
CA LYS A 533 -3.97 13.39 -17.69
C LYS A 533 -2.65 13.03 -18.38
N TRP A 534 -1.83 14.04 -18.72
CA TRP A 534 -0.51 13.84 -19.32
C TRP A 534 0.45 13.14 -18.36
N TRP A 535 0.22 13.30 -17.06
CA TRP A 535 1.01 12.69 -16.00
C TRP A 535 0.09 12.16 -14.90
N SER A 536 0.46 11.02 -14.30
CA SER A 536 -0.32 10.33 -13.27
C SER A 536 -0.17 10.92 -11.86
N GLY A 537 0.78 11.86 -11.67
CA GLY A 537 1.21 12.38 -10.37
C GLY A 537 2.32 11.54 -9.70
N ALA A 538 2.78 10.45 -10.32
CA ALA A 538 3.84 9.60 -9.78
C ALA A 538 5.24 10.19 -10.06
N PRO A 539 6.17 10.22 -9.10
CA PRO A 539 6.12 9.56 -7.79
C PRO A 539 5.47 10.38 -6.67
N PHE A 540 5.31 11.70 -6.83
CA PHE A 540 4.97 12.61 -5.72
C PHE A 540 3.63 12.34 -5.03
N TYR A 541 2.65 11.72 -5.69
CA TYR A 541 1.39 11.38 -5.02
C TYR A 541 1.57 10.38 -3.85
N TYR A 542 2.59 9.50 -3.87
CA TYR A 542 2.83 8.51 -2.80
C TYR A 542 3.22 9.14 -1.45
N PRO A 543 4.26 9.99 -1.35
CA PRO A 543 4.55 10.72 -0.11
C PRO A 543 3.44 11.71 0.24
N GLY A 544 2.74 12.25 -0.77
CA GLY A 544 1.52 13.01 -0.57
C GLY A 544 0.48 12.24 0.24
N MET A 545 0.09 11.04 -0.21
CA MET A 545 -0.94 10.24 0.44
C MET A 545 -0.65 9.95 1.93
N ASN A 546 0.63 9.81 2.28
CA ASN A 546 1.12 9.40 3.61
C ASN A 546 1.98 10.48 4.30
N SER A 547 1.65 11.76 4.10
CA SER A 547 2.53 12.90 4.44
C SER A 547 3.06 12.93 5.87
N MET A 548 2.29 12.49 6.87
CA MET A 548 2.74 12.46 8.26
C MET A 548 3.87 11.43 8.49
N LEU A 549 3.70 10.22 7.95
CA LEU A 549 4.67 9.13 8.11
C LEU A 549 6.03 9.50 7.53
N VAL A 550 6.03 10.18 6.38
CA VAL A 550 7.26 10.65 5.73
C VAL A 550 7.93 11.76 6.53
N TYR A 551 7.16 12.71 7.09
CA TYR A 551 7.72 13.81 7.89
C TYR A 551 8.31 13.34 9.23
N VAL A 552 7.57 12.52 9.97
CA VAL A 552 8.02 11.97 11.27
C VAL A 552 9.17 10.98 11.08
N GLY A 553 9.07 10.10 10.07
CA GLY A 553 10.15 9.17 9.72
C GLY A 553 11.44 9.89 9.33
N HIS A 554 11.35 11.04 8.65
CA HIS A 554 12.49 11.91 8.36
C HIS A 554 13.18 12.40 9.65
N GLU A 555 12.44 12.99 10.58
CA GLU A 555 13.04 13.57 11.80
C GLU A 555 13.65 12.50 12.72
N ILE A 556 13.01 11.33 12.85
CA ILE A 556 13.54 10.20 13.64
C ILE A 556 14.79 9.59 12.97
N SER A 557 14.81 9.46 11.64
CA SER A 557 15.95 8.86 10.91
C SER A 557 17.15 9.79 10.74
N ARG A 558 17.03 11.08 11.13
CA ARG A 558 18.04 12.13 10.95
C ARG A 558 19.40 11.81 11.60
N GLY A 559 19.42 10.95 12.62
CA GLY A 559 20.65 10.43 13.25
C GLY A 559 21.18 9.09 12.69
N PHE A 560 20.34 8.30 12.01
CA PHE A 560 20.67 6.94 11.56
C PHE A 560 20.94 6.81 10.06
N VAL A 561 20.35 7.66 9.22
CA VAL A 561 20.40 7.53 7.76
C VAL A 561 20.76 8.85 7.10
N THR A 562 22.03 9.00 6.72
CA THR A 562 22.43 10.08 5.81
C THR A 562 21.73 9.87 4.46
N PHE A 563 21.10 10.93 3.94
CA PHE A 563 20.18 10.87 2.80
C PHE A 563 20.70 10.28 1.46
N PRO A 564 22.03 10.19 1.14
CA PRO A 564 22.49 9.56 -0.10
C PRO A 564 22.03 8.10 -0.30
N ARG A 565 21.68 7.39 0.78
CA ARG A 565 21.26 5.97 0.71
C ARG A 565 19.82 5.73 0.23
N LEU A 566 18.98 6.75 0.09
CA LEU A 566 17.55 6.58 -0.24
C LEU A 566 17.19 6.77 -1.72
N LEU A 567 18.07 7.38 -2.54
CA LEU A 567 17.82 7.57 -3.98
C LEU A 567 18.56 6.58 -4.90
N PHE A 568 19.58 5.88 -4.41
CA PHE A 568 20.40 4.97 -5.21
C PHE A 568 20.44 3.57 -4.58
N TRP A 569 19.81 2.61 -5.25
CA TRP A 569 19.87 1.20 -4.86
C TRP A 569 21.16 0.55 -5.38
N ARG A 570 21.93 -0.06 -4.47
CA ARG A 570 23.15 -0.88 -4.67
C ARG A 570 24.38 -0.19 -5.31
N LEU A 571 25.31 0.22 -4.44
CA LEU A 571 26.75 0.00 -4.59
C LEU A 571 27.37 -0.12 -3.17
N PRO A 572 28.10 -1.20 -2.83
CA PRO A 572 28.81 -1.30 -1.55
C PRO A 572 30.27 -0.85 -1.70
N CYS A 573 30.66 0.23 -1.01
CA CYS A 573 32.06 0.53 -0.75
C CYS A 573 32.36 0.36 0.73
N ALA A 574 33.11 -0.69 1.07
CA ALA A 574 33.65 -0.92 2.40
C ALA A 574 35.10 -0.40 2.43
N ILE A 575 35.34 0.70 3.13
CA ILE A 575 36.69 1.14 3.55
C ILE A 575 36.56 1.73 4.96
N PRO A 576 37.17 1.13 6.00
CA PRO A 576 37.27 1.77 7.32
C PRO A 576 38.31 2.90 7.27
N PRO A 577 38.12 4.02 7.99
CA PRO A 577 39.11 5.08 8.04
C PRO A 577 40.39 4.60 8.74
N PRO A 578 41.59 4.92 8.22
CA PRO A 578 42.84 4.52 8.85
C PRO A 578 43.09 5.32 10.13
N HIS A 579 43.52 4.63 11.18
CA HIS A 579 44.13 5.26 12.34
C HIS A 579 45.42 5.97 11.93
N LEU A 580 45.61 7.22 12.36
CA LEU A 580 46.89 7.92 12.32
C LEU A 580 47.21 8.45 13.74
N PRO A 581 48.50 8.40 14.15
CA PRO A 581 48.85 8.36 15.57
C PRO A 581 48.95 9.73 16.23
N HIS A 582 48.79 9.75 17.55
CA HIS A 582 49.15 10.89 18.38
C HIS A 582 50.66 11.13 18.33
N VAL A 583 51.06 12.36 17.98
CA VAL A 583 52.44 12.83 18.12
C VAL A 583 52.56 13.62 19.42
N HIS A 584 53.43 13.16 20.33
CA HIS A 584 53.81 13.89 21.53
C HIS A 584 54.72 15.09 21.22
N LEU A 585 54.49 16.22 21.89
CA LEU A 585 55.52 17.21 22.23
C LEU A 585 55.32 17.70 23.68
N PRO A 586 56.37 18.17 24.40
CA PRO A 586 56.43 18.02 25.85
C PRO A 586 56.21 19.30 26.70
N HIS A 587 55.94 19.03 27.98
CA HIS A 587 56.01 19.82 29.23
C HIS A 587 56.43 21.30 29.26
N GLY A 588 55.66 22.04 30.08
CA GLY A 588 56.06 23.23 30.86
C GLY A 588 54.89 23.70 31.75
N SER A 589 54.65 23.16 32.94
CA SER A 589 55.28 23.48 34.24
C SER A 589 54.73 24.74 34.96
N ALA A 590 53.61 24.60 35.70
CA ALA A 590 53.32 25.30 36.97
C ALA A 590 52.04 24.73 37.63
N SER A 591 51.98 24.77 38.96
CA SER A 591 50.98 24.10 39.83
C SER A 591 50.70 24.97 41.09
N PRO A 592 49.91 24.55 42.09
CA PRO A 592 48.49 24.15 42.08
C PRO A 592 47.66 24.82 43.22
N LEU A 593 46.34 24.60 43.27
CA LEU A 593 45.50 24.62 44.50
C LEU A 593 44.22 23.82 44.18
N SER A 594 44.05 22.55 44.60
CA SER A 594 43.38 22.08 45.84
C SER A 594 41.87 22.42 45.91
N THR A 595 40.91 21.53 46.20
CA THR A 595 40.98 20.19 46.85
C THR A 595 39.70 19.36 46.62
N ALA A 596 39.82 18.01 46.70
CA ALA A 596 38.78 17.02 47.06
C ALA A 596 37.59 16.78 46.08
N LEU A 597 37.05 15.56 45.86
CA LEU A 597 37.29 14.21 46.42
C LEU A 597 37.42 13.12 45.30
N SER A 598 37.88 11.93 45.70
CA SER A 598 37.84 10.65 44.96
C SER A 598 37.27 9.56 45.91
N PRO A 599 37.18 8.26 45.57
CA PRO A 599 37.01 7.58 44.26
C PRO A 599 35.81 6.58 44.26
N ALA A 600 35.42 6.02 43.10
CA ALA A 600 34.63 4.77 43.02
C ALA A 600 34.81 4.04 41.66
N GLU A 601 34.78 2.71 41.69
CA GLU A 601 35.09 1.80 40.58
C GLU A 601 33.90 1.49 39.62
N PRO A 602 34.15 0.91 38.43
CA PRO A 602 33.13 0.72 37.39
C PRO A 602 32.42 -0.66 37.47
N LEU A 603 31.09 -0.67 37.60
CA LEU A 603 30.27 -1.89 37.46
C LEU A 603 28.90 -1.59 36.83
N GLY A 604 28.45 -2.50 35.94
CA GLY A 604 27.02 -2.70 35.61
C GLY A 604 26.41 -1.82 34.51
N LEU A 605 26.63 -2.18 33.24
CA LEU A 605 25.86 -1.63 32.11
C LEU A 605 24.61 -2.50 31.84
N GLU A 606 23.51 -2.25 32.55
CA GLU A 606 22.17 -2.73 32.15
C GLU A 606 21.07 -1.70 32.50
N ARG A 607 19.99 -1.72 31.69
CA ARG A 607 18.73 -0.96 31.81
C ARG A 607 18.81 0.55 31.54
N GLY A 608 18.51 0.91 30.28
CA GLY A 608 18.24 2.28 29.83
C GLY A 608 17.18 2.40 28.72
N ALA A 609 16.34 1.37 28.50
CA ALA A 609 15.42 1.27 27.35
C ALA A 609 13.94 1.52 27.70
N GLY A 610 13.66 2.22 28.80
CA GLY A 610 12.29 2.35 29.35
C GLY A 610 11.44 3.49 28.76
N TRP A 611 12.05 4.51 28.15
CA TRP A 611 11.33 5.73 27.75
C TRP A 611 11.00 5.82 26.25
N ASP A 612 11.71 5.06 25.40
CA ASP A 612 11.44 5.03 23.95
C ASP A 612 10.11 4.33 23.61
N LEU A 613 9.68 3.36 24.43
CA LEU A 613 8.41 2.64 24.26
C LEU A 613 7.18 3.51 24.53
N ALA A 614 7.21 4.34 25.58
CA ALA A 614 6.03 5.11 26.01
C ALA A 614 5.54 6.14 24.96
N ILE A 615 6.47 6.71 24.18
CA ILE A 615 6.13 7.64 23.09
C ILE A 615 5.57 6.87 21.89
N VAL A 616 6.06 5.67 21.61
CA VAL A 616 5.50 4.80 20.56
C VAL A 616 4.08 4.36 20.93
N GLU A 617 3.83 3.93 22.18
CA GLU A 617 2.51 3.51 22.66
C GLU A 617 1.44 4.61 22.56
N LEU A 618 1.81 5.88 22.80
CA LEU A 618 0.90 7.02 22.71
C LEU A 618 0.38 7.31 21.30
N PHE A 619 1.18 6.99 20.27
CA PHE A 619 0.75 7.08 18.85
C PHE A 619 0.14 5.79 18.31
N TRP A 620 0.41 4.68 18.98
CA TRP A 620 0.12 3.32 18.52
C TRP A 620 -0.79 2.59 19.54
N GLY A 621 -1.91 3.23 19.87
CA GLY A 621 -2.84 2.79 20.92
C GLY A 621 -3.14 1.29 20.86
N LYS A 622 -2.76 0.58 21.94
CA LYS A 622 -2.85 -0.88 22.15
C LYS A 622 -2.84 -1.71 20.86
N PHE A 623 -1.76 -1.60 20.09
CA PHE A 623 -1.26 -2.81 19.45
C PHE A 623 -0.53 -3.63 20.51
N GLY A 624 -1.24 -4.64 21.04
CA GLY A 624 -0.54 -5.83 21.54
C GLY A 624 0.43 -6.30 20.45
N GLU A 625 1.61 -6.74 20.86
CA GLU A 625 2.75 -7.03 19.99
C GLU A 625 2.28 -7.74 18.72
N ARG A 626 2.30 -7.03 17.58
CA ARG A 626 1.93 -7.64 16.31
C ARG A 626 3.00 -8.69 16.02
N PRO A 627 2.70 -10.00 16.01
CA PRO A 627 3.70 -10.97 15.61
C PRO A 627 4.16 -10.63 14.19
N GLN A 628 5.48 -10.57 14.00
CA GLN A 628 6.01 -10.48 12.63
C GLN A 628 5.51 -11.71 11.85
N PRO A 629 5.15 -11.57 10.56
CA PRO A 629 4.66 -12.69 9.77
C PRO A 629 5.75 -13.77 9.67
N GLN A 630 5.60 -14.81 10.49
CA GLN A 630 6.57 -15.89 10.60
C GLN A 630 6.23 -16.97 9.58
N ARG A 631 7.22 -17.41 8.82
CA ARG A 631 7.04 -18.55 7.91
C ARG A 631 6.78 -19.83 8.70
N LEU A 632 5.95 -20.71 8.14
CA LEU A 632 5.70 -22.03 8.71
C LEU A 632 7.00 -22.83 8.79
N THR A 633 7.27 -23.46 9.94
CA THR A 633 8.40 -24.36 10.11
C THR A 633 8.00 -25.81 9.78
N ARG A 634 8.97 -26.65 9.40
CA ARG A 634 8.76 -28.08 9.18
C ARG A 634 8.19 -28.80 10.41
N GLU A 635 8.55 -28.34 11.61
CA GLU A 635 8.03 -28.85 12.89
C GLU A 635 6.58 -28.45 13.13
N ALA A 636 6.21 -27.19 12.89
CA ALA A 636 4.82 -26.73 12.97
C ALA A 636 3.92 -27.49 11.99
N MET A 637 4.41 -27.74 10.76
CA MET A 637 3.71 -28.55 9.77
C MET A 637 3.53 -30.02 10.22
N ARG A 638 4.55 -30.63 10.83
CA ARG A 638 4.44 -31.99 11.41
C ARG A 638 3.42 -32.07 12.54
N ASN A 639 3.34 -31.06 13.40
CA ASN A 639 2.36 -31.01 14.48
C ASN A 639 0.95 -30.84 13.93
N TYR A 640 0.76 -29.92 12.97
CA TYR A 640 -0.50 -29.77 12.24
C TYR A 640 -0.96 -31.08 11.57
N LEU A 641 -0.07 -31.78 10.87
CA LEU A 641 -0.42 -33.04 10.19
C LEU A 641 -0.78 -34.19 11.13
N LYS A 642 -0.40 -34.12 12.42
CA LYS A 642 -0.80 -35.09 13.46
C LYS A 642 -2.18 -34.80 14.02
N GLU A 643 -2.48 -33.53 14.35
CA GLU A 643 -3.72 -33.17 15.06
C GLU A 643 -4.87 -32.76 14.10
N LYS A 644 -4.55 -32.08 12.99
CA LYS A 644 -5.49 -31.55 11.98
C LYS A 644 -6.69 -30.77 12.56
N ASP A 645 -6.45 -29.86 13.51
CA ASP A 645 -7.49 -28.97 14.07
C ASP A 645 -7.88 -27.82 13.13
N ASP A 646 -8.28 -28.19 11.92
CA ASP A 646 -8.74 -27.28 10.89
C ASP A 646 -9.98 -26.47 11.35
N GLN A 647 -10.00 -25.18 11.02
CA GLN A 647 -11.22 -24.36 11.05
C GLN A 647 -11.88 -24.48 9.67
N THR A 648 -12.96 -25.25 9.58
CA THR A 648 -13.71 -25.43 8.34
C THR A 648 -15.02 -24.65 8.39
N LEU A 649 -15.29 -23.90 7.32
CA LEU A 649 -16.53 -23.19 7.07
C LEU A 649 -17.23 -23.81 5.86
N LEU A 650 -18.47 -24.25 6.05
CA LEU A 650 -19.29 -24.86 4.99
C LEU A 650 -20.53 -24.01 4.72
N ILE A 651 -20.68 -23.53 3.49
CA ILE A 651 -21.84 -22.78 3.00
C ILE A 651 -22.66 -23.71 2.09
N LEU A 652 -23.80 -24.20 2.59
CA LEU A 652 -24.77 -24.98 1.82
C LEU A 652 -25.85 -24.06 1.24
N HIS A 653 -26.14 -24.19 -0.06
CA HIS A 653 -27.16 -23.36 -0.72
C HIS A 653 -27.79 -24.05 -1.94
N ALA A 654 -28.88 -23.50 -2.45
CA ALA A 654 -29.45 -23.90 -3.74
C ALA A 654 -28.61 -23.38 -4.93
N LYS A 655 -28.54 -24.14 -6.03
CA LYS A 655 -27.93 -23.70 -7.29
C LYS A 655 -28.75 -22.64 -8.03
N VAL A 656 -30.04 -22.52 -7.74
CA VAL A 656 -30.94 -21.52 -8.34
C VAL A 656 -31.70 -20.73 -7.28
N ALA A 657 -32.07 -19.50 -7.60
CA ALA A 657 -32.91 -18.64 -6.78
C ALA A 657 -34.02 -18.00 -7.62
N GLN A 658 -35.26 -18.06 -7.14
CA GLN A 658 -36.38 -17.38 -7.77
C GLN A 658 -36.34 -15.89 -7.43
N LYS A 659 -36.41 -15.02 -8.45
CA LYS A 659 -36.50 -13.56 -8.22
C LYS A 659 -37.86 -13.15 -7.64
N SER A 660 -37.79 -12.21 -6.74
CA SER A 660 -38.90 -11.40 -6.22
C SER A 660 -39.32 -10.37 -7.26
N TYR A 661 -40.61 -9.98 -7.29
CA TYR A 661 -41.12 -8.98 -8.23
C TYR A 661 -41.85 -7.86 -7.47
N GLY A 662 -41.43 -6.62 -7.70
CA GLY A 662 -41.93 -5.46 -6.95
C GLY A 662 -41.71 -5.64 -5.45
N ASN A 663 -42.79 -5.58 -4.67
CA ASN A 663 -42.74 -5.65 -3.20
C ASN A 663 -42.90 -7.08 -2.62
N GLU A 664 -43.18 -8.10 -3.45
CA GLU A 664 -43.27 -9.49 -2.97
C GLU A 664 -41.90 -10.03 -2.58
N LYS A 665 -41.71 -10.55 -1.36
CA LYS A 665 -40.43 -11.17 -0.94
C LYS A 665 -40.48 -12.70 -1.08
N ARG A 666 -39.82 -13.21 -2.12
CA ARG A 666 -39.64 -14.65 -2.36
C ARG A 666 -38.32 -15.11 -1.74
N PHE A 667 -38.39 -15.64 -0.53
CA PHE A 667 -37.21 -16.13 0.18
C PHE A 667 -36.59 -17.37 -0.48
N PHE A 668 -35.27 -17.49 -0.41
CA PHE A 668 -34.52 -18.64 -0.92
C PHE A 668 -34.93 -19.92 -0.18
N CYS A 669 -35.15 -21.00 -0.94
CA CYS A 669 -35.68 -22.26 -0.44
C CYS A 669 -35.00 -23.44 -1.17
N PRO A 670 -34.25 -24.30 -0.46
CA PRO A 670 -33.94 -24.22 0.96
C PRO A 670 -33.14 -22.95 1.34
N PRO A 671 -33.24 -22.49 2.61
CA PRO A 671 -32.51 -21.33 3.09
C PRO A 671 -31.00 -21.64 3.10
N PRO A 672 -30.13 -20.73 2.65
CA PRO A 672 -28.68 -20.95 2.74
C PRO A 672 -28.26 -21.16 4.20
N CYS A 673 -27.40 -22.16 4.44
CA CYS A 673 -26.93 -22.54 5.75
C CYS A 673 -25.42 -22.41 5.83
N VAL A 674 -24.93 -21.92 6.97
CA VAL A 674 -23.51 -21.80 7.27
C VAL A 674 -23.23 -22.72 8.46
N TYR A 675 -22.26 -23.61 8.31
CA TYR A 675 -21.80 -24.54 9.35
C TYR A 675 -20.34 -24.25 9.70
N LEU A 676 -20.02 -24.30 11.00
CA LEU A 676 -18.67 -24.26 11.56
C LEU A 676 -18.28 -25.69 11.93
N LEU A 677 -17.31 -26.26 11.21
CA LEU A 677 -16.85 -27.64 11.37
C LEU A 677 -15.38 -27.67 11.79
N GLY A 678 -15.01 -28.72 12.54
CA GLY A 678 -13.64 -28.93 13.03
C GLY A 678 -13.40 -28.41 14.46
N SER A 679 -12.52 -29.09 15.19
CA SER A 679 -12.09 -28.76 16.56
C SER A 679 -11.36 -27.42 16.63
N GLY A 680 -10.81 -26.93 15.52
CA GLY A 680 -10.07 -25.67 15.44
C GLY A 680 -10.87 -24.45 15.92
N TRP A 681 -12.19 -24.45 15.75
CA TRP A 681 -13.05 -23.36 16.26
C TRP A 681 -13.09 -23.32 17.79
N GLN A 682 -13.21 -24.49 18.45
CA GLN A 682 -13.20 -24.59 19.91
C GLN A 682 -11.82 -24.29 20.49
N LYS A 683 -10.75 -24.90 19.95
CA LYS A 683 -9.37 -24.61 20.37
C LYS A 683 -9.01 -23.12 20.23
N LYS A 684 -9.52 -22.45 19.19
CA LYS A 684 -9.32 -21.00 18.97
C LYS A 684 -10.09 -20.15 19.98
N GLN A 685 -11.34 -20.51 20.30
CA GLN A 685 -12.13 -19.84 21.33
C GLN A 685 -11.46 -19.96 22.71
N GLU A 686 -11.12 -21.17 23.14
CA GLU A 686 -10.42 -21.40 24.41
C GLU A 686 -9.09 -20.62 24.50
N LYS A 687 -8.38 -20.50 23.38
CA LYS A 687 -7.13 -19.72 23.32
C LYS A 687 -7.39 -18.23 23.54
N MET A 688 -8.43 -17.66 22.93
CA MET A 688 -8.80 -16.26 23.14
C MET A 688 -9.27 -16.00 24.59
N GLU A 689 -9.99 -16.93 25.20
CA GLU A 689 -10.39 -16.87 26.61
C GLU A 689 -9.16 -16.93 27.54
N LYS A 690 -8.18 -17.80 27.26
CA LYS A 690 -6.86 -17.84 27.95
C LYS A 690 -6.03 -16.56 27.76
N GLU A 691 -6.18 -15.88 26.62
CA GLU A 691 -5.57 -14.57 26.33
C GLU A 691 -6.34 -13.38 26.97
N GLY A 692 -7.44 -13.64 27.70
CA GLY A 692 -8.17 -12.66 28.51
C GLY A 692 -9.38 -12.01 27.82
N CYS A 693 -9.83 -12.54 26.67
CA CYS A 693 -11.11 -12.14 26.08
C CYS A 693 -12.30 -12.73 26.85
N THR A 694 -13.41 -12.00 26.89
CA THR A 694 -14.70 -12.54 27.38
C THR A 694 -15.32 -13.51 26.37
N GLU A 695 -16.22 -14.39 26.81
CA GLU A 695 -16.94 -15.33 25.92
C GLU A 695 -17.62 -14.61 24.73
N GLN A 696 -18.20 -13.43 24.97
CA GLN A 696 -18.83 -12.61 23.93
C GLN A 696 -17.83 -12.05 22.91
N GLU A 697 -16.59 -11.79 23.32
CA GLU A 697 -15.50 -11.31 22.46
C GLU A 697 -14.85 -12.44 21.65
N ALA A 698 -14.81 -13.66 22.20
CA ALA A 698 -14.28 -14.86 21.55
C ALA A 698 -15.27 -15.54 20.60
N GLN A 699 -16.58 -15.30 20.76
CA GLN A 699 -17.63 -15.87 19.90
C GLN A 699 -17.50 -15.39 18.43
N PRO A 700 -17.57 -16.29 17.42
CA PRO A 700 -17.65 -15.91 16.01
C PRO A 700 -19.03 -15.34 15.63
N CYS A 701 -19.04 -14.14 15.06
CA CYS A 701 -20.18 -13.49 14.43
C CYS A 701 -20.11 -13.61 12.90
N ALA A 702 -21.24 -13.91 12.24
CA ALA A 702 -21.31 -13.98 10.79
C ALA A 702 -22.45 -13.12 10.22
N PHE A 703 -22.22 -12.56 9.03
CA PHE A 703 -23.18 -11.76 8.27
C PHE A 703 -23.25 -12.29 6.83
N ILE A 704 -24.44 -12.43 6.26
CA ILE A 704 -24.65 -12.98 4.92
C ILE A 704 -25.41 -12.00 4.01
N GLY A 705 -24.98 -11.88 2.75
CA GLY A 705 -25.65 -11.03 1.75
C GLY A 705 -25.46 -11.54 0.32
N ILE A 706 -26.18 -10.95 -0.64
CA ILE A 706 -26.19 -11.38 -2.06
C ILE A 706 -25.13 -10.68 -2.94
N GLY A 707 -24.16 -9.99 -2.33
CA GLY A 707 -23.07 -9.31 -3.03
C GLY A 707 -23.50 -8.08 -3.86
N ASN A 708 -24.63 -7.45 -3.56
CA ASN A 708 -25.04 -6.14 -4.09
C ASN A 708 -25.09 -5.13 -2.92
N SER A 709 -24.64 -3.90 -3.13
CA SER A 709 -24.54 -2.85 -2.10
C SER A 709 -25.88 -2.26 -1.65
N GLU A 710 -26.97 -2.53 -2.39
CA GLU A 710 -28.31 -2.01 -2.07
C GLU A 710 -29.03 -2.79 -0.97
N GLN A 711 -28.60 -4.01 -0.65
CA GLN A 711 -29.23 -4.87 0.36
C GLN A 711 -28.28 -5.09 1.53
N GLU A 712 -28.74 -4.71 2.73
CA GLU A 712 -27.99 -4.88 3.98
C GLU A 712 -27.68 -6.37 4.24
N MET A 713 -26.50 -6.64 4.83
CA MET A 713 -26.12 -8.01 5.17
C MET A 713 -26.89 -8.49 6.40
N GLN A 714 -27.57 -9.61 6.28
CA GLN A 714 -28.30 -10.24 7.38
C GLN A 714 -27.32 -10.85 8.39
N GLN A 715 -27.46 -10.51 9.67
CA GLN A 715 -26.74 -11.18 10.74
C GLN A 715 -27.22 -12.64 10.91
N LEU A 716 -26.27 -13.55 11.12
CA LEU A 716 -26.49 -14.94 11.48
C LEU A 716 -26.17 -15.13 12.96
N ASN A 717 -27.11 -15.65 13.75
CA ASN A 717 -26.86 -16.03 15.12
C ASN A 717 -26.20 -17.42 15.16
N LEU A 718 -24.94 -17.46 15.61
CA LEU A 718 -24.10 -18.66 15.80
C LEU A 718 -23.81 -18.93 17.30
N GLU A 719 -24.46 -18.20 18.22
CA GLU A 719 -24.27 -18.32 19.67
C GLU A 719 -24.62 -19.74 20.14
N GLY A 720 -23.64 -20.45 20.69
CA GLY A 720 -23.79 -21.84 21.14
C GLY A 720 -24.19 -22.85 20.04
N LYS A 721 -24.05 -22.50 18.75
CA LYS A 721 -24.50 -23.35 17.63
C LYS A 721 -23.46 -23.45 16.53
N HIS A 722 -23.11 -24.69 16.18
CA HIS A 722 -22.24 -24.99 15.03
C HIS A 722 -22.87 -24.67 13.66
N PHE A 723 -24.12 -24.20 13.59
CA PHE A 723 -24.76 -23.84 12.32
C PHE A 723 -25.79 -22.71 12.46
N CYS A 724 -26.00 -21.95 11.38
CA CYS A 724 -27.07 -20.97 11.26
C CYS A 724 -27.69 -20.96 9.85
N THR A 725 -28.95 -20.52 9.74
CA THR A 725 -29.74 -20.58 8.49
C THR A 725 -30.29 -19.21 8.10
N ALA A 726 -30.04 -18.76 6.87
CA ALA A 726 -30.43 -17.46 6.35
C ALA A 726 -31.86 -17.47 5.76
N LYS A 727 -32.88 -17.52 6.63
CA LYS A 727 -34.28 -17.76 6.24
C LYS A 727 -34.96 -16.61 5.46
N THR A 728 -34.39 -15.41 5.46
CA THR A 728 -35.03 -14.19 4.93
C THR A 728 -34.30 -13.56 3.74
N LEU A 729 -33.31 -14.24 3.16
CA LEU A 729 -32.65 -13.78 1.93
C LEU A 729 -33.57 -13.90 0.71
N TYR A 730 -33.61 -12.85 -0.10
CA TYR A 730 -34.34 -12.78 -1.37
C TYR A 730 -33.57 -11.87 -2.35
N ILE A 731 -33.80 -12.04 -3.65
CA ILE A 731 -33.26 -11.16 -4.71
C ILE A 731 -34.41 -10.44 -5.43
N SER A 732 -34.35 -9.11 -5.51
CA SER A 732 -35.35 -8.26 -6.18
C SER A 732 -35.24 -8.32 -7.71
N ASP A 733 -36.29 -7.91 -8.41
CA ASP A 733 -36.28 -7.72 -9.85
C ASP A 733 -35.52 -6.48 -10.33
N SER A 734 -35.17 -5.56 -9.43
CA SER A 734 -34.18 -4.49 -9.69
C SER A 734 -32.80 -5.05 -10.04
N ASP A 735 -32.43 -6.19 -9.46
CA ASP A 735 -31.15 -6.85 -9.70
C ASP A 735 -31.17 -7.55 -11.07
N LYS A 736 -30.37 -7.02 -12.00
CA LYS A 736 -30.29 -7.50 -13.39
C LYS A 736 -29.25 -8.62 -13.58
N ARG A 737 -28.56 -9.05 -12.52
CA ARG A 737 -27.54 -10.11 -12.61
C ARG A 737 -28.19 -11.46 -12.93
N LYS A 738 -27.68 -12.17 -13.95
CA LYS A 738 -28.13 -13.55 -14.27
C LYS A 738 -27.65 -14.58 -13.24
N HIS A 739 -26.52 -14.30 -12.60
CA HIS A 739 -25.91 -15.12 -11.55
C HIS A 739 -25.36 -14.22 -10.44
N PHE A 740 -25.40 -14.70 -9.19
CA PHE A 740 -24.77 -14.05 -8.04
C PHE A 740 -24.09 -15.10 -7.16
N MET A 741 -23.34 -14.65 -6.15
CA MET A 741 -22.80 -15.50 -5.09
C MET A 741 -23.20 -14.89 -3.76
N LEU A 742 -23.47 -15.72 -2.76
CA LEU A 742 -23.63 -15.27 -1.38
C LEU A 742 -22.25 -14.88 -0.85
N SER A 743 -22.21 -13.85 -0.04
CA SER A 743 -21.03 -13.37 0.66
C SER A 743 -21.28 -13.49 2.15
N VAL A 744 -20.48 -14.34 2.82
CA VAL A 744 -20.49 -14.55 4.27
C VAL A 744 -19.27 -13.85 4.85
N LYS A 745 -19.48 -12.73 5.54
CA LYS A 745 -18.43 -12.02 6.28
C LYS A 745 -18.40 -12.53 7.71
N MET A 746 -17.22 -12.91 8.21
CA MET A 746 -17.03 -13.40 9.58
C MET A 746 -16.05 -12.52 10.36
N LEU A 747 -16.40 -12.27 11.62
CA LEU A 747 -15.67 -11.47 12.60
C LEU A 747 -15.75 -12.18 13.96
N TYR A 748 -14.78 -11.98 14.84
CA TYR A 748 -14.96 -12.28 16.27
C TYR A 748 -15.63 -11.09 16.97
N GLY A 749 -16.22 -11.31 18.16
CA GLY A 749 -16.88 -10.27 18.94
C GLY A 749 -15.98 -9.08 19.31
N ASN A 750 -14.67 -9.32 19.52
CA ASN A 750 -13.64 -8.28 19.69
C ASN A 750 -13.32 -7.46 18.40
N SER A 751 -14.10 -7.65 17.33
CA SER A 751 -13.94 -7.07 15.99
C SER A 751 -12.74 -7.56 15.16
N ALA A 752 -11.99 -8.57 15.62
CA ALA A 752 -10.96 -9.21 14.80
C ALA A 752 -11.58 -9.87 13.56
N ASN A 753 -10.98 -9.64 12.39
CA ASN A 753 -11.58 -9.98 11.10
C ASN A 753 -11.07 -11.33 10.59
N ILE A 754 -11.94 -12.34 10.56
CA ILE A 754 -11.63 -13.66 10.00
C ILE A 754 -11.55 -13.53 8.47
N GLY A 755 -12.59 -13.00 7.82
CA GLY A 755 -12.60 -12.81 6.38
C GLY A 755 -13.97 -12.76 5.72
N VAL A 756 -13.97 -12.86 4.38
CA VAL A 756 -15.17 -12.92 3.54
C VAL A 756 -15.13 -14.16 2.65
N PHE A 757 -16.12 -15.03 2.81
CA PHE A 757 -16.24 -16.31 2.13
C PHE A 757 -17.40 -16.27 1.13
N LEU A 758 -17.23 -16.87 -0.05
CA LEU A 758 -18.21 -16.82 -1.12
C LEU A 758 -18.91 -18.17 -1.32
N SER A 759 -20.19 -18.18 -1.70
CA SER A 759 -20.83 -19.40 -2.17
C SER A 759 -20.39 -19.75 -3.60
N LYS A 760 -20.69 -20.97 -4.08
CA LYS A 760 -20.67 -21.25 -5.51
C LYS A 760 -21.78 -20.42 -6.21
N ARG A 761 -21.70 -20.27 -7.54
CA ARG A 761 -22.59 -19.39 -8.31
C ARG A 761 -24.04 -19.86 -8.26
N ILE A 762 -24.96 -18.93 -7.97
CA ILE A 762 -26.41 -19.15 -7.93
C ILE A 762 -27.06 -18.48 -9.15
N LYS A 763 -27.85 -19.24 -9.91
CA LYS A 763 -28.56 -18.75 -11.11
C LYS A 763 -29.92 -18.13 -10.76
N VAL A 764 -30.20 -16.95 -11.30
CA VAL A 764 -31.48 -16.26 -11.09
C VAL A 764 -32.52 -16.75 -12.09
N ILE A 765 -33.68 -17.17 -11.61
CA ILE A 765 -34.81 -17.62 -12.43
C ILE A 765 -36.08 -16.82 -12.14
N SER A 766 -36.91 -16.60 -13.16
CA SER A 766 -38.18 -15.86 -13.06
C SER A 766 -39.27 -16.69 -12.35
N LYS A 767 -39.61 -17.84 -12.95
CA LYS A 767 -40.54 -18.85 -12.44
C LYS A 767 -40.08 -20.23 -12.94
N PRO A 768 -40.35 -21.34 -12.23
CA PRO A 768 -40.15 -22.68 -12.77
C PRO A 768 -40.93 -22.88 -14.07
N SER A 769 -40.34 -23.60 -15.03
CA SER A 769 -41.02 -23.91 -16.30
C SER A 769 -42.20 -24.86 -16.03
N LYS A 770 -43.35 -24.60 -16.66
CA LYS A 770 -44.45 -25.57 -16.74
C LYS A 770 -44.46 -26.37 -18.06
N LYS A 771 -43.68 -25.94 -19.06
CA LYS A 771 -43.52 -26.65 -20.33
C LYS A 771 -42.54 -27.81 -20.14
N LYS A 772 -42.69 -28.90 -20.93
CA LYS A 772 -41.69 -29.98 -21.00
C LYS A 772 -40.30 -29.37 -21.15
N GLN A 773 -39.39 -29.73 -20.24
CA GLN A 773 -38.05 -29.17 -20.22
C GLN A 773 -37.25 -29.68 -21.44
N SER A 774 -36.53 -28.80 -22.13
CA SER A 774 -35.63 -29.21 -23.21
C SER A 774 -34.20 -29.34 -22.68
N LEU A 775 -33.53 -30.44 -23.06
CA LEU A 775 -32.11 -30.69 -22.77
C LEU A 775 -31.18 -29.57 -23.29
N LYS A 776 -31.63 -28.73 -24.23
CA LYS A 776 -30.91 -27.51 -24.65
C LYS A 776 -30.64 -26.52 -23.50
N ASN A 777 -31.40 -26.61 -22.40
CA ASN A 777 -31.20 -25.82 -21.18
C ASN A 777 -30.70 -26.73 -20.04
N ALA A 778 -29.52 -27.34 -20.25
CA ALA A 778 -28.86 -28.26 -19.32
C ALA A 778 -28.79 -27.74 -17.86
N ASP A 779 -28.44 -26.48 -17.66
CA ASP A 779 -28.35 -25.80 -16.34
C ASP A 779 -29.59 -25.93 -15.43
N LEU A 780 -30.75 -26.23 -16.00
CA LEU A 780 -32.02 -26.36 -15.26
C LEU A 780 -32.44 -27.82 -15.07
N CYS A 781 -31.80 -28.76 -15.76
CA CYS A 781 -32.06 -30.19 -15.57
C CYS A 781 -31.27 -30.70 -14.35
N ILE A 782 -31.67 -31.85 -13.82
CA ILE A 782 -30.96 -32.53 -12.73
C ILE A 782 -30.19 -33.71 -13.31
N ALA A 783 -28.87 -33.75 -13.09
CA ALA A 783 -28.02 -34.85 -13.54
C ALA A 783 -27.82 -35.89 -12.43
N SER A 784 -27.62 -37.14 -12.83
CA SER A 784 -27.20 -38.24 -11.95
C SER A 784 -25.91 -37.87 -11.21
N GLY A 785 -25.77 -38.33 -9.96
CA GLY A 785 -24.65 -37.98 -9.09
C GLY A 785 -24.64 -36.53 -8.60
N THR A 786 -25.60 -35.68 -8.96
CA THR A 786 -25.70 -34.32 -8.40
C THR A 786 -26.47 -34.29 -7.08
N LYS A 787 -26.24 -33.25 -6.27
CA LYS A 787 -26.92 -33.06 -4.98
C LYS A 787 -28.23 -32.30 -5.16
N VAL A 788 -29.27 -32.74 -4.49
CA VAL A 788 -30.59 -32.09 -4.42
C VAL A 788 -31.04 -31.93 -2.97
N ALA A 789 -31.91 -30.95 -2.72
CA ALA A 789 -32.73 -30.90 -1.53
C ALA A 789 -34.19 -31.12 -1.91
N LEU A 790 -34.92 -31.77 -1.00
CA LEU A 790 -36.36 -32.03 -1.12
C LEU A 790 -37.10 -31.29 -0.02
N PHE A 791 -38.14 -30.55 -0.38
CA PHE A 791 -38.99 -29.87 0.59
C PHE A 791 -40.47 -29.96 0.25
N ASN A 792 -41.30 -30.15 1.27
CA ASN A 792 -42.75 -30.06 1.22
C ASN A 792 -43.18 -28.66 1.72
N ARG A 793 -44.25 -28.11 1.14
CA ARG A 793 -44.87 -26.86 1.62
C ARG A 793 -46.39 -26.94 1.49
N LEU A 794 -47.06 -27.21 2.61
CA LEU A 794 -48.52 -27.32 2.65
C LEU A 794 -49.17 -25.97 2.32
N ARG A 795 -50.14 -25.98 1.41
CA ARG A 795 -50.96 -24.82 0.98
C ARG A 795 -50.15 -23.56 0.65
N SER A 796 -48.90 -23.72 0.20
CA SER A 796 -47.95 -22.62 -0.10
C SER A 796 -47.54 -21.74 1.09
N GLN A 797 -47.84 -22.11 2.34
CA GLN A 797 -47.47 -21.34 3.53
C GLN A 797 -46.00 -21.54 3.91
N THR A 798 -45.24 -20.47 4.15
CA THR A 798 -43.79 -20.56 4.46
C THR A 798 -43.50 -21.29 5.78
N VAL A 799 -44.29 -21.06 6.83
CA VAL A 799 -44.15 -21.68 8.17
C VAL A 799 -44.37 -23.21 8.12
N SER A 800 -45.16 -23.69 7.16
CA SER A 800 -45.40 -25.13 6.95
C SER A 800 -44.29 -25.83 6.17
N THR A 801 -43.25 -25.12 5.71
CA THR A 801 -42.17 -25.75 4.94
C THR A 801 -41.45 -26.78 5.82
N ARG A 802 -41.24 -27.98 5.27
CA ARG A 802 -40.45 -29.05 5.88
C ARG A 802 -39.48 -29.59 4.84
N TYR A 803 -38.25 -29.84 5.27
CA TYR A 803 -37.18 -30.33 4.41
C TYR A 803 -36.84 -31.76 4.78
N LEU A 804 -36.61 -32.62 3.79
CA LEU A 804 -36.05 -33.94 4.05
C LEU A 804 -34.67 -33.76 4.68
N HIS A 805 -34.41 -34.43 5.80
CA HIS A 805 -33.15 -34.37 6.53
C HIS A 805 -32.89 -35.72 7.22
N VAL A 806 -31.65 -35.95 7.65
CA VAL A 806 -31.23 -37.19 8.30
C VAL A 806 -30.59 -36.84 9.64
N ASP A 807 -31.10 -37.42 10.72
CA ASP A 807 -30.64 -37.21 12.09
C ASP A 807 -30.95 -38.48 12.90
N GLY A 808 -30.14 -38.79 13.91
CA GLY A 808 -30.31 -39.98 14.75
C GLY A 808 -30.47 -41.30 13.97
N GLY A 809 -29.77 -41.46 12.84
CA GLY A 809 -29.88 -42.64 11.96
C GLY A 809 -31.24 -42.80 11.26
N ASN A 810 -32.07 -41.75 11.17
CA ASN A 810 -33.40 -41.82 10.57
C ASN A 810 -33.69 -40.65 9.61
N PHE A 811 -34.46 -40.92 8.56
CA PHE A 811 -35.04 -39.90 7.70
C PHE A 811 -36.22 -39.22 8.38
N HIS A 812 -36.15 -37.91 8.51
CA HIS A 812 -37.18 -37.07 9.11
C HIS A 812 -37.39 -35.81 8.25
N ALA A 813 -38.38 -35.01 8.62
CA ALA A 813 -38.76 -33.80 7.91
C ALA A 813 -38.59 -32.60 8.82
N SER A 814 -37.41 -31.99 8.79
CA SER A 814 -37.05 -30.88 9.67
C SER A 814 -37.70 -29.55 9.23
N SER A 815 -38.04 -28.72 10.22
CA SER A 815 -38.43 -27.32 10.01
C SER A 815 -37.26 -26.33 10.07
N GLN A 816 -36.07 -26.80 10.48
CA GLN A 816 -34.90 -25.97 10.76
C GLN A 816 -33.71 -26.26 9.85
N GLN A 817 -33.40 -27.54 9.64
CA GLN A 817 -32.30 -28.03 8.80
C GLN A 817 -32.83 -28.64 7.51
N TRP A 818 -31.94 -28.95 6.57
CA TRP A 818 -32.26 -29.62 5.32
C TRP A 818 -31.07 -30.46 4.86
N GLY A 819 -31.34 -31.67 4.35
CA GLY A 819 -30.32 -32.56 3.81
C GLY A 819 -30.03 -32.27 2.35
N ALA A 820 -28.75 -32.37 1.98
CA ALA A 820 -28.35 -32.52 0.59
C ALA A 820 -28.21 -34.02 0.28
N PHE A 821 -28.95 -34.50 -0.70
CA PHE A 821 -28.97 -35.90 -1.12
C PHE A 821 -28.41 -36.03 -2.53
N PHE A 822 -27.48 -36.94 -2.76
CA PHE A 822 -27.13 -37.35 -4.11
C PHE A 822 -28.33 -38.08 -4.73
N ILE A 823 -28.66 -37.75 -5.98
CA ILE A 823 -29.65 -38.46 -6.78
C ILE A 823 -28.92 -39.29 -7.83
N HIS A 824 -28.91 -40.61 -7.65
CA HIS A 824 -28.31 -41.54 -8.59
C HIS A 824 -29.40 -42.14 -9.48
N LEU A 825 -29.17 -42.12 -10.79
CA LEU A 825 -29.97 -42.86 -11.76
C LEU A 825 -29.52 -44.32 -11.75
N LEU A 826 -30.49 -45.24 -11.68
CA LEU A 826 -30.28 -46.68 -11.77
C LEU A 826 -30.92 -47.21 -13.05
N ASP A 827 -30.47 -48.38 -13.50
CA ASP A 827 -31.18 -49.14 -14.54
C ASP A 827 -32.37 -49.90 -13.93
N ASP A 828 -33.39 -50.17 -14.75
CA ASP A 828 -34.68 -50.64 -14.24
C ASP A 828 -34.68 -52.10 -13.77
N GLU A 829 -33.65 -52.89 -14.11
CA GLU A 829 -33.45 -54.26 -13.60
C GLU A 829 -32.65 -54.31 -12.28
N GLU A 830 -32.10 -53.18 -11.80
CA GLU A 830 -31.22 -53.14 -10.62
C GLU A 830 -31.98 -53.51 -9.33
N SER A 831 -31.47 -54.49 -8.58
CA SER A 831 -32.03 -54.96 -7.30
C SER A 831 -31.77 -54.00 -6.13
N GLU A 832 -32.43 -54.22 -4.98
CA GLU A 832 -31.99 -53.51 -3.75
C GLU A 832 -30.64 -54.03 -3.26
N GLY A 833 -29.69 -53.11 -3.11
CA GLY A 833 -28.40 -53.31 -2.45
C GLY A 833 -27.90 -52.02 -1.82
N GLU A 834 -26.91 -52.12 -0.93
CA GLU A 834 -26.16 -50.95 -0.43
C GLU A 834 -25.16 -50.47 -1.48
N GLU A 835 -24.49 -51.41 -2.16
CA GLU A 835 -23.79 -51.18 -3.43
C GLU A 835 -24.78 -51.31 -4.60
N PHE A 836 -24.64 -50.44 -5.61
CA PHE A 836 -25.48 -50.39 -6.80
C PHE A 836 -24.75 -49.69 -7.96
N ALA A 837 -25.06 -50.07 -9.20
CA ALA A 837 -24.53 -49.43 -10.40
C ALA A 837 -25.15 -48.04 -10.61
N VAL A 838 -24.30 -47.01 -10.70
CA VAL A 838 -24.72 -45.63 -11.01
C VAL A 838 -24.61 -45.38 -12.50
N ARG A 839 -25.71 -44.95 -13.12
CA ARG A 839 -25.75 -44.56 -14.53
C ARG A 839 -25.62 -43.04 -14.70
N ASP A 840 -24.83 -42.61 -15.67
CA ASP A 840 -24.71 -41.22 -16.06
C ASP A 840 -25.88 -40.75 -16.93
N GLY A 841 -26.31 -39.49 -16.75
CA GLY A 841 -27.37 -38.87 -17.54
C GLY A 841 -28.16 -37.80 -16.79
N TYR A 842 -29.22 -37.29 -17.43
CA TYR A 842 -30.21 -36.45 -16.77
C TYR A 842 -31.39 -37.29 -16.27
N VAL A 843 -31.89 -36.97 -15.08
CA VAL A 843 -33.03 -37.64 -14.47
C VAL A 843 -34.32 -37.21 -15.19
N HIS A 844 -35.07 -38.17 -15.71
CA HIS A 844 -36.40 -38.00 -16.30
C HIS A 844 -37.48 -38.55 -15.36
N TYR A 845 -38.71 -38.07 -15.51
CA TYR A 845 -39.84 -38.70 -14.84
C TYR A 845 -40.04 -40.14 -15.34
N GLY A 846 -40.50 -41.03 -14.45
CA GLY A 846 -40.67 -42.46 -14.73
C GLY A 846 -39.43 -43.32 -14.49
N GLN A 847 -38.23 -42.73 -14.33
CA GLN A 847 -37.00 -43.49 -14.09
C GLN A 847 -36.80 -43.91 -12.63
N THR A 848 -36.11 -45.05 -12.44
CA THR A 848 -35.64 -45.52 -11.11
C THR A 848 -34.46 -44.68 -10.61
N VAL A 849 -34.57 -44.12 -9.41
CA VAL A 849 -33.54 -43.32 -8.74
C VAL A 849 -33.31 -43.76 -7.30
N LYS A 850 -32.09 -43.54 -6.79
CA LYS A 850 -31.72 -43.75 -5.38
C LYS A 850 -31.22 -42.44 -4.77
N LEU A 851 -31.72 -42.13 -3.57
CA LEU A 851 -31.39 -40.90 -2.84
C LEU A 851 -30.47 -41.22 -1.67
N VAL A 852 -29.25 -40.69 -1.70
CA VAL A 852 -28.19 -40.96 -0.70
C VAL A 852 -27.82 -39.69 0.04
N CYS A 853 -27.83 -39.69 1.37
CA CYS A 853 -27.46 -38.53 2.16
C CYS A 853 -25.96 -38.21 1.99
N SER A 854 -25.64 -36.98 1.54
CA SER A 854 -24.24 -36.58 1.28
C SER A 854 -23.37 -36.36 2.53
N VAL A 855 -23.93 -36.54 3.74
CA VAL A 855 -23.21 -36.42 5.02
C VAL A 855 -23.12 -37.76 5.74
N THR A 856 -24.22 -38.51 5.83
CA THR A 856 -24.27 -39.78 6.59
C THR A 856 -24.16 -41.04 5.72
N GLY A 857 -24.18 -40.91 4.39
CA GLY A 857 -24.21 -42.05 3.47
C GLY A 857 -25.53 -42.83 3.45
N MET A 858 -26.49 -42.54 4.35
CA MET A 858 -27.76 -43.28 4.40
C MET A 858 -28.57 -43.10 3.11
N ALA A 859 -29.02 -44.22 2.55
CA ALA A 859 -29.85 -44.26 1.35
C ALA A 859 -31.32 -44.51 1.67
N LEU A 860 -32.21 -43.99 0.83
CA LEU A 860 -33.58 -44.51 0.71
C LEU A 860 -33.59 -45.75 -0.21
N PRO A 861 -34.64 -46.60 -0.16
CA PRO A 861 -34.89 -47.64 -1.16
C PRO A 861 -34.96 -47.08 -2.59
N ARG A 862 -35.06 -47.95 -3.61
CA ARG A 862 -35.31 -47.55 -5.00
C ARG A 862 -36.65 -46.83 -5.12
N LEU A 863 -36.60 -45.62 -5.68
CA LEU A 863 -37.77 -44.75 -5.88
C LEU A 863 -37.96 -44.48 -7.36
N ILE A 864 -39.20 -44.47 -7.84
CA ILE A 864 -39.52 -43.94 -9.17
C ILE A 864 -40.00 -42.50 -9.00
N ILE A 865 -39.31 -41.56 -9.66
CA ILE A 865 -39.67 -40.14 -9.60
C ILE A 865 -40.82 -39.85 -10.56
N ARG A 866 -41.99 -39.48 -10.02
CA ARG A 866 -43.21 -39.17 -10.76
C ARG A 866 -43.54 -37.68 -10.71
N LYS A 867 -44.13 -37.15 -11.77
CA LYS A 867 -44.51 -35.73 -11.88
C LYS A 867 -45.82 -35.46 -11.16
N VAL A 868 -45.91 -34.36 -10.41
CA VAL A 868 -47.15 -34.01 -9.69
C VAL A 868 -47.80 -32.77 -10.29
N ASP A 869 -49.07 -32.89 -10.70
CA ASP A 869 -49.94 -31.74 -10.93
C ASP A 869 -51.09 -31.74 -9.92
N LYS A 870 -51.26 -30.60 -9.23
CA LYS A 870 -52.16 -30.42 -8.08
C LYS A 870 -51.89 -31.46 -6.97
N GLN A 871 -52.71 -32.52 -6.91
CA GLN A 871 -52.67 -33.63 -5.96
C GLN A 871 -52.59 -35.01 -6.66
N ASN A 872 -52.29 -35.02 -7.97
CA ASN A 872 -52.21 -36.24 -8.77
C ASN A 872 -50.78 -36.48 -9.22
N ALA A 873 -50.27 -37.69 -9.00
CA ALA A 873 -49.07 -38.20 -9.66
C ALA A 873 -49.43 -38.65 -11.08
N LEU A 874 -48.65 -38.22 -12.06
CA LEU A 874 -48.77 -38.59 -13.48
C LEU A 874 -47.88 -39.81 -13.76
N LEU A 875 -48.46 -40.87 -14.31
CA LEU A 875 -47.77 -42.13 -14.65
C LEU A 875 -47.10 -42.08 -16.04
N ASP A 876 -47.56 -41.18 -16.91
CA ASP A 876 -47.18 -41.06 -18.33
C ASP A 876 -46.20 -39.91 -18.61
N ALA A 877 -45.62 -39.32 -17.56
CA ALA A 877 -44.66 -38.24 -17.67
C ALA A 877 -43.23 -38.78 -17.88
N ASP A 878 -42.62 -38.38 -18.99
CA ASP A 878 -41.24 -38.72 -19.43
C ASP A 878 -40.45 -37.44 -19.82
N ASP A 879 -40.74 -36.31 -19.15
CA ASP A 879 -39.93 -35.08 -19.36
C ASP A 879 -38.78 -34.96 -18.34
N PRO A 880 -37.66 -34.29 -18.69
CA PRO A 880 -36.55 -34.11 -17.77
C PRO A 880 -36.97 -33.37 -16.50
N VAL A 881 -36.50 -33.85 -15.34
CA VAL A 881 -36.77 -33.23 -14.04
C VAL A 881 -36.01 -31.91 -13.96
N SER A 882 -36.74 -30.83 -13.62
CA SER A 882 -36.24 -29.45 -13.65
C SER A 882 -36.36 -28.77 -12.29
N GLN A 883 -35.57 -27.73 -12.09
CA GLN A 883 -35.49 -26.99 -10.82
C GLN A 883 -36.86 -26.45 -10.36
N LEU A 884 -37.17 -26.64 -9.06
CA LEU A 884 -38.43 -26.24 -8.42
C LEU A 884 -39.69 -26.90 -9.00
N HIS A 885 -39.56 -28.04 -9.70
CA HIS A 885 -40.71 -28.88 -10.02
C HIS A 885 -41.28 -29.58 -8.77
N LYS A 886 -42.58 -29.87 -8.81
CA LYS A 886 -43.24 -30.80 -7.87
C LYS A 886 -43.17 -32.22 -8.41
N CYS A 887 -42.67 -33.12 -7.57
CA CYS A 887 -42.54 -34.54 -7.83
C CYS A 887 -43.04 -35.35 -6.64
N ALA A 888 -43.29 -36.64 -6.87
CA ALA A 888 -43.56 -37.62 -5.83
C ALA A 888 -42.65 -38.82 -6.08
N PHE A 889 -42.29 -39.52 -5.01
CA PHE A 889 -41.41 -40.68 -5.07
C PHE A 889 -42.22 -41.92 -4.73
N TYR A 890 -42.52 -42.73 -5.75
CA TYR A 890 -43.16 -44.03 -5.61
C TYR A 890 -42.10 -45.05 -5.20
N LEU A 891 -42.38 -45.88 -4.19
CA LEU A 891 -41.46 -46.95 -3.77
C LEU A 891 -41.59 -48.12 -4.75
N LYS A 892 -40.48 -48.48 -5.42
CA LYS A 892 -40.47 -49.58 -6.38
C LYS A 892 -40.86 -50.89 -5.69
N ASP A 893 -41.55 -51.76 -6.42
CA ASP A 893 -42.06 -53.06 -5.97
C ASP A 893 -43.07 -53.01 -4.79
N THR A 894 -43.78 -51.89 -4.62
CA THR A 894 -44.84 -51.73 -3.59
C THR A 894 -46.22 -51.43 -4.20
N GLU A 895 -47.30 -51.71 -3.46
CA GLU A 895 -48.67 -51.40 -3.90
C GLU A 895 -49.01 -49.90 -3.82
N ARG A 896 -48.55 -49.12 -4.80
CA ARG A 896 -48.82 -47.66 -4.92
C ARG A 896 -48.42 -46.86 -3.67
N MET A 897 -47.35 -47.27 -2.98
CA MET A 897 -46.84 -46.55 -1.81
C MET A 897 -45.92 -45.41 -2.22
N TYR A 898 -46.11 -44.24 -1.62
CA TYR A 898 -45.29 -43.06 -1.86
C TYR A 898 -44.58 -42.59 -0.59
N LEU A 899 -43.40 -42.01 -0.79
CA LEU A 899 -42.64 -41.32 0.25
C LEU A 899 -43.40 -40.07 0.71
N CYS A 900 -44.00 -40.14 1.90
CA CYS A 900 -44.93 -39.14 2.40
C CYS A 900 -44.46 -38.55 3.73
N LEU A 901 -44.64 -37.24 3.86
CA LEU A 901 -44.50 -36.51 5.11
C LEU A 901 -45.74 -36.70 6.00
N SER A 902 -45.55 -37.10 7.26
CA SER A 902 -46.53 -36.92 8.33
C SER A 902 -45.90 -36.19 9.52
N GLN A 903 -46.32 -34.93 9.72
CA GLN A 903 -45.78 -33.98 10.71
C GLN A 903 -44.28 -33.71 10.56
N GLU A 904 -43.44 -34.52 11.23
CA GLU A 904 -41.97 -34.47 11.15
C GLU A 904 -41.35 -35.85 10.80
N ARG A 905 -42.18 -36.89 10.64
CA ARG A 905 -41.76 -38.24 10.26
C ARG A 905 -41.93 -38.46 8.76
N ILE A 906 -41.02 -39.24 8.19
CA ILE A 906 -41.16 -39.81 6.85
C ILE A 906 -41.84 -41.17 6.98
N ILE A 907 -42.91 -41.36 6.22
CA ILE A 907 -43.71 -42.59 6.19
C ILE A 907 -43.97 -43.02 4.74
N GLN A 908 -44.43 -44.26 4.58
CA GLN A 908 -44.98 -44.72 3.32
C GLN A 908 -46.51 -44.51 3.36
N PHE A 909 -47.10 -43.93 2.32
CA PHE A 909 -48.55 -43.70 2.24
C PHE A 909 -49.11 -44.19 0.91
N GLN A 910 -50.20 -44.95 0.94
CA GLN A 910 -50.81 -45.53 -0.26
C GLN A 910 -51.61 -44.48 -1.04
N ALA A 911 -51.38 -44.39 -2.35
CA ALA A 911 -52.16 -43.52 -3.23
C ALA A 911 -53.49 -44.17 -3.65
N ALA A 912 -54.52 -43.35 -3.83
CA ALA A 912 -55.81 -43.80 -4.35
C ALA A 912 -55.82 -43.72 -5.89
N PRO A 913 -56.28 -44.77 -6.61
CA PRO A 913 -56.40 -44.70 -8.07
C PRO A 913 -57.47 -43.67 -8.49
N CYS A 914 -57.21 -42.90 -9.56
CA CYS A 914 -58.20 -41.97 -10.08
C CYS A 914 -59.28 -42.72 -10.90
N SER A 915 -60.54 -42.63 -10.50
CA SER A 915 -61.65 -43.30 -11.19
C SER A 915 -61.97 -42.76 -12.60
N LYS A 916 -61.40 -41.61 -12.99
CA LYS A 916 -61.63 -40.96 -14.29
C LYS A 916 -60.49 -41.12 -15.30
N GLU A 917 -59.27 -41.40 -14.83
CA GLU A 917 -58.07 -41.43 -15.66
C GLU A 917 -57.08 -42.46 -15.11
N ALA A 918 -56.87 -43.56 -15.84
CA ALA A 918 -55.99 -44.65 -15.40
C ALA A 918 -54.52 -44.22 -15.22
N ASN A 919 -54.08 -43.19 -15.96
CA ASN A 919 -52.70 -42.66 -15.91
C ASN A 919 -52.43 -41.76 -14.68
N LYS A 920 -53.36 -41.67 -13.72
CA LYS A 920 -53.27 -40.77 -12.56
C LYS A 920 -53.57 -41.45 -11.24
N GLU A 921 -52.72 -41.20 -10.26
CA GLU A 921 -52.91 -41.62 -8.87
C GLU A 921 -53.06 -40.39 -7.98
N VAL A 922 -54.09 -40.37 -7.13
CA VAL A 922 -54.35 -39.30 -6.16
C VAL A 922 -53.47 -39.52 -4.94
N ILE A 923 -52.56 -38.57 -4.71
CA ILE A 923 -51.58 -38.61 -3.62
C ILE A 923 -51.93 -37.62 -2.50
N ASN A 924 -51.43 -37.89 -1.30
CA ASN A 924 -51.52 -36.94 -0.18
C ASN A 924 -50.67 -35.69 -0.46
N ASP A 925 -51.10 -34.51 0.03
CA ASP A 925 -50.29 -33.28 0.01
C ASP A 925 -48.88 -33.49 0.60
N GLY A 926 -48.75 -34.36 1.61
CA GLY A 926 -47.48 -34.76 2.23
C GLY A 926 -46.53 -35.55 1.32
N ALA A 927 -47.03 -36.16 0.24
CA ALA A 927 -46.21 -36.91 -0.73
C ALA A 927 -45.72 -36.04 -1.91
N SER A 928 -46.12 -34.76 -1.97
CA SER A 928 -45.67 -33.81 -2.99
C SER A 928 -44.41 -33.07 -2.53
N TRP A 929 -43.27 -33.47 -3.08
CA TRP A 929 -41.97 -32.86 -2.80
C TRP A 929 -41.58 -31.88 -3.90
N THR A 930 -41.00 -30.74 -3.52
CA THR A 930 -40.34 -29.83 -4.46
C THR A 930 -38.85 -30.12 -4.48
N ILE A 931 -38.32 -30.38 -5.67
CA ILE A 931 -36.91 -30.74 -5.88
C ILE A 931 -36.09 -29.54 -6.38
N ILE A 932 -34.89 -29.38 -5.85
CA ILE A 932 -33.95 -28.33 -6.27
C ILE A 932 -32.51 -28.80 -6.08
N SER A 933 -31.66 -28.59 -7.08
CA SER A 933 -30.23 -28.88 -6.98
C SER A 933 -29.54 -27.94 -6.00
N THR A 934 -28.63 -28.49 -5.20
CA THR A 934 -27.88 -27.78 -4.17
C THR A 934 -26.39 -27.85 -4.43
N ASP A 935 -25.65 -26.92 -3.82
CA ASP A 935 -24.20 -26.89 -3.88
C ASP A 935 -23.58 -26.60 -2.51
N LYS A 936 -22.29 -26.88 -2.40
CA LYS A 936 -21.47 -26.55 -1.22
C LYS A 936 -20.28 -25.70 -1.63
N ALA A 937 -20.01 -24.64 -0.88
CA ALA A 937 -18.69 -24.03 -0.82
C ALA A 937 -18.08 -24.37 0.55
N GLU A 938 -16.88 -24.92 0.54
CA GLU A 938 -16.18 -25.42 1.72
C GLU A 938 -14.80 -24.77 1.76
N TYR A 939 -14.45 -24.23 2.92
CA TYR A 939 -13.22 -23.46 3.12
C TYR A 939 -12.56 -23.91 4.41
N THR A 940 -11.32 -24.37 4.30
CA THR A 940 -10.58 -24.95 5.41
C THR A 940 -9.26 -24.19 5.59
N PHE A 941 -8.98 -23.77 6.82
CA PHE A 941 -7.75 -23.04 7.15
C PHE A 941 -7.29 -23.32 8.60
N PHE A 942 -6.00 -23.17 8.84
CA PHE A 942 -5.37 -23.30 10.15
C PHE A 942 -4.26 -22.27 10.36
N GLU A 943 -4.16 -21.73 11.58
CA GLU A 943 -3.15 -20.74 11.98
C GLU A 943 -1.86 -21.43 12.45
N GLY A 944 -1.06 -21.95 11.52
CA GLY A 944 0.11 -22.79 11.83
C GLY A 944 1.21 -22.15 12.68
N MET A 945 1.34 -20.81 12.65
CA MET A 945 2.28 -20.04 13.47
C MET A 945 1.57 -19.11 14.48
N GLY A 946 0.28 -19.33 14.75
CA GLY A 946 -0.54 -18.48 15.61
C GLY A 946 -1.26 -17.33 14.89
N PRO A 947 -1.85 -16.38 15.64
CA PRO A 947 -2.76 -15.37 15.09
C PRO A 947 -2.07 -14.43 14.09
N VAL A 948 -2.66 -14.27 12.91
CA VAL A 948 -2.13 -13.39 11.86
C VAL A 948 -2.86 -12.02 11.84
N PRO A 949 -2.18 -10.94 11.41
CA PRO A 949 -2.81 -9.61 11.31
C PRO A 949 -3.69 -9.41 10.08
N ASN A 950 -3.59 -10.29 9.07
CA ASN A 950 -4.35 -10.24 7.83
C ASN A 950 -5.44 -11.32 7.81
N PRO A 951 -6.65 -11.06 7.30
CA PRO A 951 -7.71 -12.07 7.23
C PRO A 951 -7.27 -13.33 6.47
N VAL A 952 -7.86 -14.47 6.79
CA VAL A 952 -7.51 -15.76 6.15
C VAL A 952 -7.99 -15.83 4.69
N THR A 953 -8.94 -14.97 4.31
CA THR A 953 -9.52 -14.90 2.95
C THR A 953 -8.76 -13.93 2.04
N PRO A 954 -8.64 -14.18 0.72
CA PRO A 954 -9.27 -15.27 -0.02
C PRO A 954 -8.64 -16.64 0.26
N VAL A 955 -9.48 -17.64 0.57
CA VAL A 955 -9.04 -19.02 0.77
C VAL A 955 -8.86 -19.68 -0.61
N PRO A 956 -7.68 -20.26 -0.92
CA PRO A 956 -7.48 -21.02 -2.13
C PRO A 956 -8.26 -22.33 -2.08
N VAL A 957 -8.88 -22.72 -3.20
CA VAL A 957 -9.60 -23.98 -3.34
C VAL A 957 -8.98 -24.72 -4.53
N VAL A 958 -8.43 -25.92 -4.29
CA VAL A 958 -7.88 -26.78 -5.35
C VAL A 958 -9.01 -27.69 -5.85
N GLU A 959 -9.23 -27.71 -7.16
CA GLU A 959 -10.28 -28.52 -7.80
C GLU A 959 -9.70 -29.79 -8.45
N SER A 960 -8.46 -29.75 -8.97
CA SER A 960 -7.76 -30.98 -9.41
C SER A 960 -6.23 -30.84 -9.38
N LEU A 961 -5.56 -31.99 -9.41
CA LEU A 961 -4.10 -32.13 -9.59
C LEU A 961 -3.81 -32.79 -10.94
N GLN A 962 -2.86 -32.26 -11.70
CA GLN A 962 -2.38 -32.85 -12.96
C GLN A 962 -0.85 -32.94 -12.95
N LEU A 963 -0.30 -34.15 -13.12
CA LEU A 963 1.14 -34.36 -13.22
C LEU A 963 1.59 -34.09 -14.66
N ASN A 964 2.53 -33.17 -14.82
CA ASN A 964 3.10 -32.75 -16.10
C ASN A 964 4.60 -33.06 -16.15
N GLY A 965 5.02 -33.81 -17.17
CA GLY A 965 6.42 -34.09 -17.47
C GLY A 965 6.89 -35.51 -17.14
N GLY A 966 7.95 -35.93 -17.84
CA GLY A 966 8.69 -37.17 -17.64
C GLY A 966 10.01 -37.04 -18.41
N GLY A 967 11.14 -37.11 -17.71
CA GLY A 967 12.44 -36.64 -18.19
C GLY A 967 13.25 -36.08 -17.02
N ASP A 968 13.65 -34.81 -17.10
CA ASP A 968 14.60 -34.21 -16.14
C ASP A 968 13.97 -33.69 -14.83
N VAL A 969 12.72 -33.21 -14.86
CA VAL A 969 12.00 -32.69 -13.67
C VAL A 969 10.50 -32.99 -13.79
N ALA A 970 9.90 -33.60 -12.77
CA ALA A 970 8.45 -33.79 -12.67
C ALA A 970 7.79 -32.55 -12.04
N MET A 971 6.74 -32.02 -12.67
CA MET A 971 6.00 -30.85 -12.16
C MET A 971 4.53 -31.20 -11.95
N LEU A 972 3.95 -30.74 -10.83
CA LEU A 972 2.53 -30.90 -10.52
C LEU A 972 1.82 -29.57 -10.78
N GLU A 973 0.80 -29.58 -11.63
CA GLU A 973 -0.11 -28.45 -11.86
C GLU A 973 -1.36 -28.61 -10.98
N LEU A 974 -1.63 -27.59 -10.17
CA LEU A 974 -2.80 -27.47 -9.32
C LEU A 974 -3.76 -26.50 -10.00
N THR A 975 -4.96 -26.98 -10.34
CA THR A 975 -6.03 -26.12 -10.87
C THR A 975 -7.07 -25.84 -9.79
N GLY A 976 -7.68 -24.66 -9.80
CA GLY A 976 -8.55 -24.24 -8.72
C GLY A 976 -8.96 -22.78 -8.78
N GLN A 977 -9.14 -22.16 -7.60
CA GLN A 977 -9.61 -20.78 -7.45
C GLN A 977 -8.84 -20.06 -6.33
N ASN A 978 -8.76 -18.72 -6.42
CA ASN A 978 -8.14 -17.82 -5.43
C ASN A 978 -6.64 -18.04 -5.17
N PHE A 979 -5.89 -18.60 -6.12
CA PHE A 979 -4.43 -18.69 -5.96
C PHE A 979 -3.76 -17.31 -5.98
N SER A 980 -2.64 -17.19 -5.25
CA SER A 980 -1.84 -15.96 -5.16
C SER A 980 -0.34 -16.30 -5.16
N PRO A 981 0.55 -15.36 -5.53
CA PRO A 981 1.99 -15.56 -5.48
C PRO A 981 2.57 -15.68 -4.06
N ASN A 982 1.73 -15.51 -3.02
CA ASN A 982 2.11 -15.67 -1.61
C ASN A 982 1.83 -17.08 -1.07
N LEU A 983 1.41 -18.01 -1.93
CA LEU A 983 1.19 -19.41 -1.59
C LEU A 983 2.36 -20.29 -2.01
N ARG A 984 2.63 -21.32 -1.19
CA ARG A 984 3.57 -22.40 -1.42
C ARG A 984 2.84 -23.74 -1.34
N VAL A 985 3.13 -24.65 -2.26
CA VAL A 985 2.67 -26.03 -2.18
C VAL A 985 3.59 -26.77 -1.21
N TRP A 986 2.98 -27.52 -0.30
CA TRP A 986 3.67 -28.41 0.62
C TRP A 986 3.18 -29.83 0.40
N PHE A 987 4.12 -30.76 0.21
CA PHE A 987 3.88 -32.19 0.14
C PHE A 987 4.22 -32.77 1.51
N GLY A 988 3.23 -33.17 2.29
CA GLY A 988 3.45 -33.54 3.68
C GLY A 988 4.16 -32.42 4.45
N ASP A 989 5.36 -32.71 4.97
CA ASP A 989 6.20 -31.77 5.73
C ASP A 989 7.31 -31.10 4.90
N VAL A 990 7.25 -31.17 3.56
CA VAL A 990 8.25 -30.63 2.63
C VAL A 990 7.67 -29.50 1.79
N GLU A 991 8.25 -28.29 1.88
CA GLU A 991 7.94 -27.16 0.98
C GLU A 991 8.47 -27.46 -0.43
N ALA A 992 7.64 -27.26 -1.46
CA ALA A 992 8.01 -27.41 -2.85
C ALA A 992 8.17 -26.06 -3.57
N ASP A 993 9.13 -26.00 -4.50
CA ASP A 993 9.34 -24.81 -5.33
C ASP A 993 8.12 -24.52 -6.20
N THR A 994 7.42 -23.44 -5.86
CA THR A 994 6.08 -23.12 -6.35
C THR A 994 6.10 -21.93 -7.31
N MET A 995 5.54 -22.14 -8.50
CA MET A 995 5.45 -21.20 -9.62
C MET A 995 3.98 -20.80 -9.87
N TYR A 996 3.61 -19.59 -9.45
CA TYR A 996 2.30 -19.01 -9.72
C TYR A 996 2.11 -18.66 -11.21
N ARG A 997 1.07 -19.19 -11.87
CA ARG A 997 0.66 -18.80 -13.23
C ARG A 997 -0.45 -17.74 -13.20
N CYS A 998 -1.59 -18.07 -12.60
CA CYS A 998 -2.76 -17.20 -12.50
C CYS A 998 -3.60 -17.54 -11.25
N GLY A 999 -4.72 -16.83 -11.04
CA GLY A 999 -5.61 -17.09 -9.90
C GLY A 999 -6.29 -18.48 -9.90
N GLU A 1000 -6.14 -19.24 -10.99
CA GLU A 1000 -6.78 -20.54 -11.23
C GLU A 1000 -5.78 -21.68 -11.51
N SER A 1001 -4.48 -21.38 -11.69
CA SER A 1001 -3.41 -22.38 -11.90
C SER A 1001 -2.10 -21.99 -11.20
N VAL A 1002 -1.50 -22.98 -10.54
CA VAL A 1002 -0.17 -22.94 -9.91
C VAL A 1002 0.57 -24.23 -10.27
N LEU A 1003 1.86 -24.16 -10.58
CA LEU A 1003 2.72 -25.35 -10.63
C LEU A 1003 3.65 -25.42 -9.43
N CYS A 1004 4.07 -26.62 -9.09
CA CYS A 1004 5.21 -26.87 -8.22
C CYS A 1004 6.10 -27.99 -8.77
N VAL A 1005 7.38 -27.96 -8.40
CA VAL A 1005 8.30 -29.09 -8.63
C VAL A 1005 7.95 -30.20 -7.64
N VAL A 1006 7.79 -31.43 -8.11
CA VAL A 1006 7.56 -32.59 -7.24
C VAL A 1006 8.86 -32.90 -6.48
N PRO A 1007 8.86 -32.92 -5.14
CA PRO A 1007 10.05 -33.27 -4.37
C PRO A 1007 10.52 -34.70 -4.64
N ASP A 1008 11.83 -34.94 -4.52
CA ASP A 1008 12.37 -36.30 -4.61
C ASP A 1008 11.92 -37.16 -3.40
N ILE A 1009 11.77 -38.46 -3.62
CA ILE A 1009 11.32 -39.42 -2.59
C ILE A 1009 12.27 -39.48 -1.39
N SER A 1010 13.55 -39.16 -1.61
CA SER A 1010 14.56 -39.06 -0.55
C SER A 1010 14.22 -38.04 0.55
N ALA A 1011 13.43 -37.00 0.25
CA ALA A 1011 12.97 -36.01 1.23
C ALA A 1011 11.96 -36.55 2.27
N PHE A 1012 11.30 -37.66 1.94
CA PHE A 1012 10.35 -38.39 2.79
C PHE A 1012 10.94 -39.66 3.40
N ARG A 1013 11.84 -40.34 2.68
CA ARG A 1013 12.50 -41.58 3.08
C ARG A 1013 14.00 -41.48 2.82
N GLU A 1014 14.75 -41.09 3.84
CA GLU A 1014 16.21 -40.98 3.76
C GLU A 1014 16.83 -42.31 3.24
N GLY A 1015 17.77 -42.18 2.29
CA GLY A 1015 18.45 -43.31 1.65
C GLY A 1015 17.70 -44.00 0.50
N TRP A 1016 16.47 -43.58 0.16
CA TRP A 1016 15.78 -44.10 -1.04
C TRP A 1016 16.22 -43.33 -2.29
N ARG A 1017 16.72 -44.07 -3.31
CA ARG A 1017 17.06 -43.53 -4.64
C ARG A 1017 15.98 -43.77 -5.70
N TRP A 1018 14.99 -44.60 -5.39
CA TRP A 1018 13.82 -44.91 -6.20
C TRP A 1018 12.67 -45.32 -5.28
N VAL A 1019 11.44 -45.20 -5.78
CA VAL A 1019 10.23 -45.55 -5.02
C VAL A 1019 10.14 -47.07 -4.87
N ARG A 1020 10.31 -47.61 -3.65
CA ARG A 1020 10.25 -49.06 -3.39
C ARG A 1020 8.84 -49.58 -3.09
N GLN A 1021 7.99 -48.73 -2.54
CA GLN A 1021 6.60 -49.00 -2.18
C GLN A 1021 5.78 -47.72 -2.42
N PRO A 1022 4.47 -47.80 -2.67
CA PRO A 1022 3.64 -46.61 -2.82
C PRO A 1022 3.70 -45.71 -1.58
N VAL A 1023 4.00 -44.43 -1.76
CA VAL A 1023 4.03 -43.43 -0.67
C VAL A 1023 3.02 -42.33 -0.99
N GLN A 1024 1.96 -42.25 -0.19
CA GLN A 1024 0.93 -41.23 -0.30
C GLN A 1024 1.24 -40.07 0.66
N VAL A 1025 1.23 -38.83 0.16
CA VAL A 1025 1.46 -37.60 0.93
C VAL A 1025 0.31 -36.61 0.72
N PRO A 1026 -0.15 -35.90 1.77
CA PRO A 1026 -1.16 -34.86 1.61
C PRO A 1026 -0.57 -33.64 0.90
N VAL A 1027 -1.32 -33.05 -0.04
CA VAL A 1027 -0.97 -31.78 -0.68
C VAL A 1027 -1.66 -30.65 0.06
N THR A 1028 -0.91 -29.63 0.46
CA THR A 1028 -1.44 -28.47 1.20
C THR A 1028 -0.90 -27.17 0.61
N LEU A 1029 -1.63 -26.08 0.82
CA LEU A 1029 -1.22 -24.74 0.40
C LEU A 1029 -0.92 -23.89 1.62
N VAL A 1030 0.30 -23.39 1.74
CA VAL A 1030 0.76 -22.59 2.88
C VAL A 1030 1.00 -21.15 2.45
N ARG A 1031 0.50 -20.20 3.24
CA ARG A 1031 0.70 -18.76 3.02
C ARG A 1031 1.99 -18.29 3.70
N ASN A 1032 2.65 -17.28 3.14
CA ASN A 1032 3.91 -16.73 3.65
C ASN A 1032 3.91 -16.31 5.14
N ASP A 1033 2.74 -16.07 5.74
CA ASP A 1033 2.51 -15.71 7.15
C ASP A 1033 2.09 -16.90 8.05
N GLY A 1034 2.26 -18.14 7.57
CA GLY A 1034 2.10 -19.34 8.40
C GLY A 1034 0.72 -19.97 8.41
N ILE A 1035 -0.26 -19.44 7.65
CA ILE A 1035 -1.56 -20.09 7.48
C ILE A 1035 -1.45 -21.30 6.56
N ILE A 1036 -2.05 -22.41 6.99
CA ILE A 1036 -2.17 -23.64 6.23
C ILE A 1036 -3.60 -23.73 5.69
N TYR A 1037 -3.73 -24.00 4.39
CA TYR A 1037 -4.98 -24.35 3.73
C TYR A 1037 -4.92 -25.83 3.37
N SER A 1038 -5.70 -26.62 4.12
CA SER A 1038 -5.87 -28.06 3.89
C SER A 1038 -6.49 -28.31 2.52
N THR A 1039 -6.06 -29.35 1.81
CA THR A 1039 -6.77 -29.85 0.62
C THR A 1039 -7.12 -31.31 0.84
N ALA A 1040 -8.24 -31.76 0.27
CA ALA A 1040 -8.63 -33.16 0.29
C ALA A 1040 -7.75 -34.05 -0.61
N LEU A 1041 -6.78 -33.48 -1.32
CA LEU A 1041 -6.03 -34.13 -2.38
C LEU A 1041 -4.69 -34.65 -1.85
N THR A 1042 -4.36 -35.88 -2.24
CA THR A 1042 -3.09 -36.53 -1.92
C THR A 1042 -2.30 -36.82 -3.18
N PHE A 1043 -0.98 -36.72 -3.11
CA PHE A 1043 -0.07 -37.15 -4.16
C PHE A 1043 0.53 -38.50 -3.79
N THR A 1044 0.61 -39.43 -4.75
CA THR A 1044 1.12 -40.78 -4.51
C THR A 1044 2.34 -41.06 -5.38
N TYR A 1045 3.50 -41.26 -4.76
CA TYR A 1045 4.68 -41.78 -5.42
C TYR A 1045 4.48 -43.28 -5.65
N THR A 1046 4.46 -43.73 -6.91
CA THR A 1046 4.36 -45.14 -7.28
C THR A 1046 5.73 -45.72 -7.66
N PRO A 1047 6.01 -47.00 -7.34
CA PRO A 1047 7.17 -47.71 -7.88
C PRO A 1047 7.11 -47.77 -9.42
N GLU A 1048 8.26 -47.66 -10.08
CA GLU A 1048 8.32 -48.00 -11.50
C GLU A 1048 7.96 -49.48 -11.69
N PRO A 1049 7.04 -49.84 -12.61
CA PRO A 1049 6.88 -51.23 -13.00
C PRO A 1049 8.19 -51.69 -13.62
N GLY A 1050 8.73 -52.80 -13.11
CA GLY A 1050 10.06 -53.31 -13.49
C GLY A 1050 10.24 -53.50 -15.01
N PRO A 1051 11.49 -53.59 -15.48
CA PRO A 1051 11.81 -53.45 -16.89
C PRO A 1051 11.01 -54.41 -17.78
N ARG A 1052 10.27 -53.83 -18.74
CA ARG A 1052 9.76 -54.58 -19.90
C ARG A 1052 10.98 -55.24 -20.58
N PRO A 1053 10.90 -56.51 -21.01
CA PRO A 1053 12.04 -57.22 -21.59
C PRO A 1053 12.59 -56.45 -22.80
N HIS A 1054 13.85 -55.99 -22.69
CA HIS A 1054 14.48 -55.14 -23.69
C HIS A 1054 14.72 -55.88 -25.01
N CYS A 1055 14.38 -55.21 -26.12
CA CYS A 1055 14.82 -55.62 -27.45
C CYS A 1055 16.33 -55.30 -27.61
N GLY A 1056 17.16 -56.32 -27.81
CA GLY A 1056 18.61 -56.29 -27.57
C GLY A 1056 19.50 -55.62 -28.62
N ALA A 1057 19.11 -54.48 -29.20
CA ALA A 1057 19.83 -53.85 -30.32
C ALA A 1057 20.89 -52.79 -29.93
N ALA A 1058 20.83 -52.20 -28.73
CA ALA A 1058 21.64 -51.02 -28.39
C ALA A 1058 23.06 -51.32 -27.82
N GLY A 1059 23.37 -52.57 -27.47
CA GLY A 1059 24.62 -52.92 -26.79
C GLY A 1059 25.87 -53.04 -27.68
N ALA A 1060 25.70 -53.11 -29.01
CA ALA A 1060 26.78 -53.47 -29.94
C ALA A 1060 27.68 -52.30 -30.38
N ILE A 1061 27.26 -51.04 -30.16
CA ILE A 1061 27.92 -49.86 -30.75
C ILE A 1061 29.04 -49.30 -29.84
N ILE A 1062 29.02 -49.59 -28.54
CA ILE A 1062 29.91 -48.95 -27.54
C ILE A 1062 31.27 -49.66 -27.39
N ARG A 1063 31.50 -50.81 -28.06
CA ARG A 1063 32.69 -51.67 -27.83
C ARG A 1063 33.78 -51.66 -28.91
N SER A 1064 33.73 -50.76 -29.90
CA SER A 1064 34.63 -50.77 -31.07
C SER A 1064 35.65 -49.63 -31.17
N GLN A 1065 35.74 -48.71 -30.20
CA GLN A 1065 36.73 -47.62 -30.21
C GLN A 1065 37.39 -47.35 -28.85
N SER A 1066 38.47 -48.08 -28.55
CA SER A 1066 39.63 -47.61 -27.76
C SER A 1066 40.69 -48.72 -27.64
N THR A 1067 41.65 -48.74 -28.56
CA THR A 1067 42.89 -49.55 -28.47
C THR A 1067 44.11 -48.64 -28.63
N SER A 1068 45.24 -49.04 -28.02
CA SER A 1068 46.46 -48.23 -27.71
C SER A 1068 46.24 -47.19 -26.59
N SER A 1069 47.07 -47.05 -25.55
CA SER A 1069 48.22 -47.83 -25.03
C SER A 1069 48.34 -47.57 -23.50
N SER A 1070 49.22 -48.16 -22.66
CA SER A 1070 50.40 -49.03 -22.88
C SER A 1070 50.52 -50.10 -21.75
N SER A 1071 51.68 -50.25 -21.06
CA SER A 1071 51.98 -51.21 -19.97
C SER A 1071 53.27 -50.77 -19.22
N PRO A 1072 53.80 -51.46 -18.15
CA PRO A 1072 53.32 -52.63 -17.38
C PRO A 1072 53.50 -52.54 -15.82
N ALA A 1073 53.34 -53.70 -15.13
CA ALA A 1073 53.71 -54.08 -13.74
C ALA A 1073 52.72 -53.74 -12.59
N SER A 1074 52.44 -54.61 -11.60
CA SER A 1074 52.80 -56.04 -11.36
C SER A 1074 51.95 -56.70 -10.25
N SER A 1075 51.67 -58.02 -10.35
CA SER A 1075 51.20 -58.97 -9.28
C SER A 1075 49.88 -58.67 -8.51
N SER A 1076 49.03 -59.62 -8.10
CA SER A 1076 49.02 -61.09 -8.15
C SER A 1076 47.58 -61.66 -8.04
N SER A 1077 47.37 -62.88 -8.53
CA SER A 1077 46.14 -63.73 -8.48
C SER A 1077 46.06 -64.52 -7.13
N PRO A 1078 45.07 -65.43 -6.82
CA PRO A 1078 44.17 -66.18 -7.73
C PRO A 1078 42.73 -66.62 -7.28
N SER A 1079 41.99 -67.23 -8.25
CA SER A 1079 40.97 -68.32 -8.13
C SER A 1079 39.60 -68.06 -7.44
N SER A 1080 38.46 -68.69 -7.80
CA SER A 1080 38.13 -69.79 -8.76
C SER A 1080 36.61 -69.89 -9.12
N LEU A 1081 36.30 -70.45 -10.32
CA LEU A 1081 35.15 -71.29 -10.81
C LEU A 1081 33.72 -71.20 -10.18
N GLY A 1082 32.59 -71.49 -10.88
CA GLY A 1082 32.32 -71.91 -12.29
C GLY A 1082 30.94 -72.63 -12.49
N GLY A 1083 30.44 -72.76 -13.74
CA GLY A 1083 29.24 -73.56 -14.18
C GLY A 1083 27.91 -72.76 -14.38
N LEU A 1084 27.23 -72.68 -15.54
CA LEU A 1084 26.60 -73.65 -16.50
C LEU A 1084 25.23 -74.21 -16.03
N GLY A 1085 24.12 -74.26 -16.81
CA GLY A 1085 23.81 -73.78 -18.18
C GLY A 1085 22.36 -74.13 -18.65
N GLU A 1086 21.98 -73.75 -19.90
CA GLU A 1086 20.91 -74.32 -20.79
C GLU A 1086 19.39 -74.25 -20.38
N SER A 1087 18.34 -74.27 -21.26
CA SER A 1087 18.18 -74.10 -22.75
C SER A 1087 16.69 -74.04 -23.21
N GLN A 1088 16.37 -73.30 -24.30
CA GLN A 1088 15.24 -73.46 -25.30
C GLN A 1088 13.75 -73.46 -24.81
N GLY A 1089 12.69 -73.14 -25.59
CA GLY A 1089 12.49 -72.59 -26.96
C GLY A 1089 11.01 -72.79 -27.48
N ALA A 1090 10.61 -72.14 -28.59
CA ALA A 1090 9.49 -72.48 -29.55
C ALA A 1090 8.25 -71.51 -29.77
N TYR A 1091 8.04 -71.11 -31.05
CA TYR A 1091 6.81 -70.97 -31.90
C TYR A 1091 5.46 -70.37 -31.37
N SER A 1092 4.50 -69.80 -32.14
CA SER A 1092 4.38 -69.14 -33.47
C SER A 1092 2.89 -68.77 -33.75
N GLY A 1093 2.54 -67.74 -34.55
CA GLY A 1093 1.17 -67.55 -35.07
C GLY A 1093 0.78 -66.12 -35.50
N SER A 1094 -0.12 -65.94 -36.47
CA SER A 1094 -0.40 -64.67 -37.17
C SER A 1094 -1.90 -64.31 -37.33
N ASP A 1095 -2.12 -63.01 -37.61
CA ASP A 1095 -3.24 -62.35 -38.33
C ASP A 1095 -4.33 -61.50 -37.63
N SER A 1096 -4.34 -60.23 -38.07
CA SER A 1096 -5.40 -59.20 -38.23
C SER A 1096 -6.65 -59.12 -37.34
N GLY A 1097 -6.91 -57.91 -36.79
CA GLY A 1097 -8.28 -57.47 -36.42
C GLY A 1097 -8.38 -56.26 -35.49
N MET A 1098 -9.07 -55.19 -35.94
CA MET A 1098 -9.41 -53.97 -35.17
C MET A 1098 -9.99 -54.22 -33.76
N SER A 1099 -9.56 -53.45 -32.75
CA SER A 1099 -10.46 -52.61 -31.92
C SER A 1099 -9.71 -51.75 -30.89
N SER A 1100 -10.40 -50.71 -30.42
CA SER A 1100 -10.04 -49.82 -29.32
C SER A 1100 -10.01 -50.52 -27.96
N GLY A 1101 -9.01 -50.23 -27.13
CA GLY A 1101 -8.97 -50.66 -25.72
C GLY A 1101 -8.37 -49.59 -24.83
N GLY A 1102 -9.23 -48.82 -24.15
CA GLY A 1102 -8.82 -47.96 -23.02
C GLY A 1102 -8.90 -48.75 -21.71
N SER A 1103 -7.98 -48.47 -20.79
CA SER A 1103 -8.00 -48.99 -19.41
C SER A 1103 -7.38 -47.93 -18.50
N THR A 1104 -8.21 -47.03 -17.96
CA THR A 1104 -8.73 -47.08 -16.58
C THR A 1104 -7.68 -46.76 -15.50
N MET A 1105 -7.64 -45.48 -15.13
CA MET A 1105 -7.11 -45.04 -13.83
C MET A 1105 -8.13 -45.35 -12.73
N SER A 1106 -7.72 -46.02 -11.67
CA SER A 1106 -8.48 -46.11 -10.42
C SER A 1106 -8.19 -44.89 -9.55
N LEU A 1107 -9.15 -43.99 -9.44
CA LEU A 1107 -9.19 -42.93 -8.43
C LEU A 1107 -10.14 -43.38 -7.32
N SER A 1108 -9.60 -43.71 -6.15
CA SER A 1108 -10.39 -43.82 -4.91
C SER A 1108 -10.68 -42.41 -4.39
N SER A 1109 -11.96 -42.02 -4.44
CA SER A 1109 -12.49 -40.74 -3.94
C SER A 1109 -12.63 -40.69 -2.42
#